data_AF-A0A9X5EA17-F1
#
_entry.id   AF-A0A9X5EA17-F1
#
_cell.length_a   1.000
_cell.length_b   1.000
_cell.length_c   1.000
_cell.angle_alpha   90.00
_cell.angle_beta   90.00
_cell.angle_gamma   90.00
#
_symmetry.space_group_name_H-M   'P 1'
#
loop_
_entity.id
_entity.type
_entity.pdbx_description
1 polymer ?
#
loop_
_entity_poly.entity_id
_entity_poly.type
_entity_poly.pdbx_seq_one_letter_code
_entity_poly.pdbx_strand_id
1 'polypeptide(L)'
;MQFKNLFKQEQELPEQRQQYRGSTKILPPLDSTQQSASDAVADATQPTALVNAMKAELEQAGLLNAPEARAKFLQLEQLAQMLQMGMKDQTVATASSFKSERQRLSAIASVMRQAAAEDGLLPTTAHLVCQYLQADRVLIYRFLDEEKGVVLAEAMVGDFTPSLGETLAVRMFGAENLQAYQHSPAIALADIYQASLSPYQIQLLERFQVCASLSVPIALPEGGWGLLVAQQCQSPRSWTESEISLLERVATELALLVQPEEYKILLRSLGDQQKVLARVIEKIQGSPDISSIFRTTTQELRQLLKADRVAIYRFNPDWSGEFIAESVAAGWVSVIEAQEGDEVLKSDRATQDRCTLRNLTAYAPNADADTYLQDTKGGGYARGEKFKRVDDIYTAGFSPCYIASLEKYQARAYVIVPIFQDTKLWGLLAAYQNSGPRHWQDGEVNIMLQLSNPLAIALQQAEVRQQLQSQADRIAQAAERERTVTRIIDKIRQSLNINNIFRTTTYELRQLLKADRVVIYRFNPDWSGEFVAESIAPGWRSLLEAQKQDDSLQQNFTADEGCVIKNIPAPGSTTVDTFLQNNKGSSLRDRQYLQVDDVYAADFSACYIELLDKFQARAYITIPVYQGDKLWGLLAAYQNSGARHWQAEEIEIMLQVRNPLGIALQQAEALQQVQATSAKLSRAATIEQAVTRITSRLLRSLDTESAIYKIIPKEVRQMLAAERVVLYKFKPDWGGEFVAESAAAGWSSLLEVLPVIEDSHLQDTQGGRYRQGGTIAVNDIYTVGHSACHVELLEQMEARAYAIVPVFVQQELWGLLAAYQNSAPREWEETEVSALAQVGNQVGAALQKVNYLAQIRIQTEQLQQLAQREKVAKEQLQQRAMQLLVAVRPALNGDLTVRAPITDDEVGTIADAYNNTLQSLRRIVMQLQTASTQVSQTSQNSESAMSALTIQAQQQLTALQRAMTEIQAMVDATTVVAADAAQVEKAAQRTHQTVRQGDAAMNRTVEGILALRETVAETSQLIQRLSASSQKISKAVDAIGNFTTQTQLLALNAAIEATRAGEYGRGFAVVADEVRSLARQSATATTEIGKLVQEIQASTAQVSQAMETGVQQAIASSHLVSDTRQSLTAIVEATAEIGQLVAGINQATQTQTQQSQSVTQAVSEVANIATKTSDDATLLSIAFHELLIMSQELQASASKFKVSD
;
A
#
# COMPACT_ATOMS: atom_id res chain seq x y z
N MET A 1 0.19 13.83 -47.83
CA MET A 1 -0.25 14.17 -49.20
C MET A 1 -1.68 13.64 -49.32
N GLN A 2 -2.64 14.49 -49.75
CA GLN A 2 -4.12 14.31 -49.75
C GLN A 2 -4.76 14.27 -48.34
N PHE A 3 -5.60 15.19 -47.85
CA PHE A 3 -6.38 16.36 -48.30
C PHE A 3 -6.41 17.31 -47.07
N LYS A 4 -6.03 18.60 -47.03
CA LYS A 4 -6.36 19.81 -47.82
C LYS A 4 -7.86 20.00 -48.07
N ASN A 5 -8.57 20.54 -47.09
CA ASN A 5 -9.33 21.81 -47.19
C ASN A 5 -10.35 21.91 -46.07
N LEU A 6 -10.11 22.83 -45.11
CA LEU A 6 -11.09 23.71 -44.44
C LEU A 6 -10.42 24.36 -43.22
N PHE A 7 -9.46 25.24 -43.49
CA PHE A 7 -8.97 26.24 -42.54
C PHE A 7 -8.62 27.49 -43.35
N LYS A 8 -9.55 28.45 -43.37
CA LYS A 8 -9.30 29.88 -43.58
C LYS A 8 -10.62 30.64 -43.40
N GLN A 9 -10.85 31.13 -42.19
CA GLN A 9 -11.13 32.55 -41.90
C GLN A 9 -11.47 32.70 -40.40
N GLU A 10 -10.41 32.82 -39.59
CA GLU A 10 -10.44 33.55 -38.33
C GLU A 10 -9.77 34.89 -38.58
N GLN A 11 -10.51 35.99 -38.38
CA GLN A 11 -10.06 37.22 -37.74
C GLN A 11 -11.23 38.21 -37.72
N GLU A 12 -11.87 38.39 -36.55
CA GLU A 12 -11.96 39.66 -35.79
C GLU A 12 -12.95 39.55 -34.60
N LEU A 13 -12.54 40.19 -33.50
CA LEU A 13 -13.00 40.27 -32.08
C LEU A 13 -14.42 40.88 -31.85
N PRO A 14 -14.93 41.09 -30.59
CA PRO A 14 -14.61 40.56 -29.24
C PRO A 14 -15.84 40.22 -28.34
N GLU A 15 -15.55 39.81 -27.09
CA GLU A 15 -16.39 39.90 -25.87
C GLU A 15 -17.67 39.06 -25.75
N GLN A 16 -17.62 37.98 -24.95
CA GLN A 16 -18.48 37.77 -23.76
C GLN A 16 -18.14 36.44 -23.06
N ARG A 17 -17.22 36.50 -22.09
CA ARG A 17 -17.16 35.55 -20.98
C ARG A 17 -18.13 36.04 -19.91
N GLN A 18 -19.23 35.32 -19.68
CA GLN A 18 -19.85 35.04 -18.38
C GLN A 18 -21.30 34.61 -18.60
N GLN A 19 -21.56 33.30 -18.65
CA GLN A 19 -22.81 32.77 -18.13
C GLN A 19 -22.72 31.27 -17.86
N TYR A 20 -23.16 30.90 -16.65
CA TYR A 20 -23.47 29.56 -16.16
C TYR A 20 -22.34 28.67 -15.61
N ARG A 21 -21.78 29.09 -14.46
CA ARG A 21 -21.59 28.18 -13.32
C ARG A 21 -22.62 28.54 -12.24
N GLY A 22 -23.46 27.57 -11.89
CA GLY A 22 -24.22 27.51 -10.65
C GLY A 22 -24.44 26.04 -10.32
N SER A 23 -24.58 25.55 -9.09
CA SER A 23 -24.47 26.13 -7.76
C SER A 23 -24.55 24.94 -6.80
N THR A 24 -23.62 24.80 -5.85
CA THR A 24 -23.97 24.23 -4.54
C THR A 24 -22.97 24.73 -3.50
N LYS A 25 -23.40 25.64 -2.64
CA LYS A 25 -22.77 25.88 -1.33
C LYS A 25 -23.87 26.15 -0.30
N ILE A 26 -23.97 25.20 0.63
CA ILE A 26 -24.12 25.35 2.09
C ILE A 26 -24.61 26.72 2.57
N LEU A 27 -25.77 26.73 3.21
CA LEU A 27 -26.32 27.83 4.02
C LEU A 27 -25.70 27.86 5.43
N PRO A 28 -25.32 29.04 5.93
CA PRO A 28 -25.56 29.44 7.31
C PRO A 28 -26.39 30.76 7.34
N PRO A 29 -26.66 31.33 8.54
CA PRO A 29 -28.00 31.62 9.05
C PRO A 29 -28.72 32.83 8.41
N LEU A 30 -30.05 32.76 8.45
CA LEU A 30 -30.98 33.86 8.19
C LEU A 30 -30.85 34.91 9.30
N ASP A 31 -30.29 36.07 8.96
CA ASP A 31 -30.74 37.31 9.57
C ASP A 31 -30.49 38.51 8.64
N SER A 32 -31.40 39.49 8.70
CA SER A 32 -31.47 40.73 7.91
C SER A 32 -31.89 40.61 6.43
N THR A 33 -33.21 40.55 6.20
CA THR A 33 -33.94 41.26 5.12
C THR A 33 -35.45 40.94 5.17
N GLN A 34 -36.07 41.07 6.35
CA GLN A 34 -37.51 41.35 6.43
C GLN A 34 -37.70 42.86 6.37
N GLN A 35 -37.60 43.46 5.17
CA GLN A 35 -38.00 44.86 4.93
C GLN A 35 -37.98 45.19 3.43
N SER A 36 -38.82 44.53 2.63
CA SER A 36 -39.24 45.05 1.29
C SER A 36 -40.40 44.28 0.63
N ALA A 37 -40.90 43.18 1.22
CA ALA A 37 -42.00 42.40 0.65
C ALA A 37 -43.35 42.58 1.38
N SER A 38 -43.55 43.68 2.12
CA SER A 38 -44.85 44.03 2.72
C SER A 38 -45.68 45.03 1.91
N ASP A 39 -45.12 45.65 0.87
CA ASP A 39 -45.73 46.84 0.27
C ASP A 39 -46.35 46.62 -1.12
N ALA A 40 -46.42 45.38 -1.62
CA ALA A 40 -47.00 45.08 -2.94
C ALA A 40 -48.28 44.20 -2.93
N VAL A 41 -48.85 43.86 -1.77
CA VAL A 41 -50.08 43.03 -1.67
C VAL A 41 -51.19 43.75 -0.89
N ALA A 42 -51.30 45.06 -1.07
CA ALA A 42 -52.33 45.88 -0.42
C ALA A 42 -53.48 46.32 -1.34
N ASP A 43 -53.46 46.01 -2.65
CA ASP A 43 -54.52 46.53 -3.54
C ASP A 43 -54.85 45.62 -4.75
N ALA A 44 -55.38 44.42 -4.50
CA ALA A 44 -55.96 43.59 -5.56
C ALA A 44 -57.25 42.91 -5.09
N THR A 45 -58.35 43.64 -5.13
CA THR A 45 -59.70 43.16 -4.78
C THR A 45 -60.38 42.34 -5.90
N GLN A 46 -59.64 41.82 -6.88
CA GLN A 46 -60.20 41.04 -7.99
C GLN A 46 -59.47 39.70 -8.20
N PRO A 47 -60.17 38.55 -8.14
CA PRO A 47 -59.60 37.21 -8.35
C PRO A 47 -58.83 37.06 -9.66
N THR A 48 -59.25 37.79 -10.69
CA THR A 48 -58.63 37.84 -12.02
C THR A 48 -57.24 38.48 -12.02
N ALA A 49 -56.95 39.42 -11.12
CA ALA A 49 -55.62 40.05 -11.02
C ALA A 49 -54.57 39.10 -10.42
N LEU A 50 -54.98 38.26 -9.46
CA LEU A 50 -54.09 37.30 -8.80
C LEU A 50 -53.70 36.14 -9.75
N VAL A 51 -54.66 35.64 -10.52
CA VAL A 51 -54.42 34.58 -11.52
C VAL A 51 -53.52 35.09 -12.65
N ASN A 52 -53.66 36.35 -13.07
CA ASN A 52 -52.80 36.95 -14.08
C ASN A 52 -51.36 37.19 -13.58
N ALA A 53 -51.18 37.54 -12.30
CA ALA A 53 -49.84 37.67 -11.69
C ALA A 53 -49.13 36.31 -11.59
N MET A 54 -49.84 35.26 -11.17
CA MET A 54 -49.30 33.88 -11.16
C MET A 54 -48.97 33.38 -12.57
N LYS A 55 -49.74 33.77 -13.59
CA LYS A 55 -49.47 33.42 -14.99
C LYS A 55 -48.13 33.99 -15.45
N ALA A 56 -47.86 35.25 -15.15
CA ALA A 56 -46.63 35.94 -15.53
C ALA A 56 -45.39 35.30 -14.88
N GLU A 57 -45.50 34.87 -13.61
CA GLU A 57 -44.42 34.16 -12.92
C GLU A 57 -44.18 32.75 -13.48
N LEU A 58 -45.25 32.01 -13.81
CA LEU A 58 -45.15 30.66 -14.37
C LEU A 58 -44.66 30.66 -15.83
N GLU A 59 -44.95 31.72 -16.60
CA GLU A 59 -44.39 31.94 -17.94
C GLU A 59 -42.90 32.28 -17.88
N GLN A 60 -42.46 33.11 -16.93
CA GLN A 60 -41.03 33.39 -16.70
C GLN A 60 -40.25 32.15 -16.25
N ALA A 61 -40.88 31.23 -15.50
CA ALA A 61 -40.26 29.98 -15.06
C ALA A 61 -40.30 28.84 -16.12
N GLY A 62 -40.90 29.06 -17.31
CA GLY A 62 -40.95 28.08 -18.39
C GLY A 62 -41.85 26.85 -18.14
N LEU A 63 -42.67 26.88 -17.08
CA LEU A 63 -43.48 25.76 -16.59
C LEU A 63 -44.82 25.60 -17.33
N LEU A 64 -45.19 26.56 -18.18
CA LEU A 64 -46.43 26.55 -18.99
C LEU A 64 -46.28 25.91 -20.39
N ASN A 65 -45.12 25.33 -20.70
CA ASN A 65 -44.83 24.72 -22.00
C ASN A 65 -45.47 23.33 -22.20
N ALA A 66 -46.00 22.72 -21.14
CA ALA A 66 -46.73 21.45 -21.22
C ALA A 66 -48.23 21.68 -21.48
N PRO A 67 -48.87 20.99 -22.46
CA PRO A 67 -50.27 21.22 -22.83
C PRO A 67 -51.27 20.97 -21.68
N GLU A 68 -50.98 20.04 -20.77
CA GLU A 68 -51.80 19.79 -19.57
C GLU A 68 -51.76 20.94 -18.55
N ALA A 69 -50.60 21.55 -18.34
CA ALA A 69 -50.45 22.68 -17.42
C ALA A 69 -51.21 23.91 -17.94
N ARG A 70 -51.19 24.12 -19.25
CA ARG A 70 -51.94 25.19 -19.92
C ARG A 70 -53.46 24.97 -19.84
N ALA A 71 -53.92 23.73 -19.99
CA ALA A 71 -55.34 23.38 -19.86
C ALA A 71 -55.87 23.58 -18.42
N LYS A 72 -55.10 23.19 -17.41
CA LYS A 72 -55.46 23.42 -16.00
C LYS A 72 -55.44 24.90 -15.62
N PHE A 73 -54.53 25.69 -16.20
CA PHE A 73 -54.49 27.12 -15.96
C PHE A 73 -55.69 27.85 -16.57
N LEU A 74 -56.16 27.42 -17.75
CA LEU A 74 -57.38 27.94 -18.38
C LEU A 74 -58.64 27.69 -17.54
N GLN A 75 -58.71 26.53 -16.86
CA GLN A 75 -59.78 26.22 -15.91
C GLN A 75 -59.75 27.14 -14.69
N LEU A 76 -58.55 27.55 -14.24
CA LEU A 76 -58.36 28.48 -13.14
C LEU A 76 -58.78 29.91 -13.51
N GLU A 77 -58.51 30.34 -14.76
CA GLU A 77 -59.00 31.61 -15.31
C GLU A 77 -60.54 31.63 -15.43
N GLN A 78 -61.14 30.52 -15.88
CA GLN A 78 -62.60 30.38 -15.94
C GLN A 78 -63.24 30.38 -14.54
N LEU A 79 -62.61 29.76 -13.56
CA LEU A 79 -63.05 29.78 -12.16
C LEU A 79 -62.99 31.20 -11.57
N ALA A 80 -61.93 31.96 -11.88
CA ALA A 80 -61.79 33.35 -11.45
C ALA A 80 -62.85 34.28 -12.09
N GLN A 81 -63.26 34.02 -13.34
CA GLN A 81 -64.36 34.74 -13.99
C GLN A 81 -65.74 34.38 -13.41
N MET A 82 -65.98 33.11 -13.08
CA MET A 82 -67.23 32.67 -12.44
C MET A 82 -67.42 33.28 -11.05
N LEU A 83 -66.34 33.43 -10.28
CA LEU A 83 -66.37 34.10 -8.98
C LEU A 83 -66.71 35.59 -9.07
N GLN A 84 -66.51 36.23 -10.23
CA GLN A 84 -66.76 37.64 -10.46
C GLN A 84 -68.23 37.96 -10.84
N MET A 85 -68.99 36.97 -11.34
CA MET A 85 -70.39 37.15 -11.77
C MET A 85 -71.45 36.76 -10.72
N GLY A 86 -71.08 36.05 -9.64
CA GLY A 86 -72.02 35.47 -8.67
C GLY A 86 -72.31 36.28 -7.39
N MET A 87 -71.88 37.54 -7.29
CA MET A 87 -71.97 38.31 -6.03
C MET A 87 -73.17 39.26 -5.96
N LYS A 88 -74.35 38.77 -5.56
CA LYS A 88 -75.36 39.57 -4.85
C LYS A 88 -76.04 38.78 -3.72
N ASP A 89 -75.92 39.32 -2.51
CA ASP A 89 -76.78 39.21 -1.32
C ASP A 89 -76.84 37.97 -0.39
N GLN A 90 -76.11 36.87 -0.61
CA GLN A 90 -76.08 35.75 0.39
C GLN A 90 -74.74 35.49 1.10
N THR A 91 -73.68 36.24 0.80
CA THR A 91 -72.31 35.92 1.27
C THR A 91 -71.89 36.56 2.60
N VAL A 92 -72.59 37.55 3.15
CA VAL A 92 -72.12 38.24 4.38
C VAL A 92 -72.34 37.37 5.65
N ALA A 93 -73.42 36.60 5.71
CA ALA A 93 -73.69 35.68 6.82
C ALA A 93 -72.81 34.41 6.78
N THR A 94 -72.60 33.83 5.60
CA THR A 94 -71.73 32.67 5.42
C THR A 94 -70.25 33.04 5.54
N ALA A 95 -69.78 34.17 5.00
CA ALA A 95 -68.39 34.59 5.14
C ALA A 95 -68.01 34.96 6.58
N SER A 96 -68.93 35.51 7.37
CA SER A 96 -68.70 35.79 8.80
C SER A 96 -68.67 34.50 9.64
N SER A 97 -69.51 33.52 9.32
CA SER A 97 -69.47 32.17 9.92
C SER A 97 -68.15 31.45 9.60
N PHE A 98 -67.73 31.42 8.32
CA PHE A 98 -66.45 30.84 7.91
C PHE A 98 -65.24 31.57 8.51
N LYS A 99 -65.31 32.89 8.68
CA LYS A 99 -64.26 33.68 9.33
C LYS A 99 -64.15 33.35 10.82
N SER A 100 -65.29 33.22 11.52
CA SER A 100 -65.33 32.81 12.92
C SER A 100 -64.75 31.40 13.06
N GLU A 101 -65.24 30.43 12.29
CA GLU A 101 -64.81 29.03 12.35
C GLU A 101 -63.31 28.86 12.03
N ARG A 102 -62.78 29.63 11.07
CA ARG A 102 -61.34 29.67 10.75
C ARG A 102 -60.49 30.27 11.88
N GLN A 103 -60.97 31.32 12.55
CA GLN A 103 -60.27 31.88 13.72
C GLN A 103 -60.21 30.89 14.89
N ARG A 104 -61.29 30.13 15.09
CA ARG A 104 -61.39 29.09 16.13
C ARG A 104 -60.42 27.94 15.90
N LEU A 105 -60.39 27.40 14.67
CA LEU A 105 -59.43 26.38 14.25
C LEU A 105 -57.98 26.86 14.37
N SER A 106 -57.70 28.12 13.97
CA SER A 106 -56.36 28.69 14.10
C SER A 106 -55.91 28.80 15.56
N ALA A 107 -56.83 29.10 16.48
CA ALA A 107 -56.53 29.16 17.91
C ALA A 107 -56.23 27.77 18.48
N ILE A 108 -57.06 26.76 18.16
CA ILE A 108 -56.84 25.36 18.58
C ILE A 108 -55.51 24.85 18.03
N ALA A 109 -55.25 25.03 16.73
CA ALA A 109 -54.01 24.60 16.08
C ALA A 109 -52.77 25.29 16.68
N SER A 110 -52.86 26.58 17.04
CA SER A 110 -51.75 27.30 17.68
C SER A 110 -51.39 26.71 19.04
N VAL A 111 -52.39 26.39 19.88
CA VAL A 111 -52.15 25.80 21.21
C VAL A 111 -51.65 24.35 21.08
N MET A 112 -52.20 23.58 20.14
CA MET A 112 -51.70 22.22 19.85
C MET A 112 -50.23 22.24 19.41
N ARG A 113 -49.83 23.16 18.53
CA ARG A 113 -48.43 23.32 18.10
C ARG A 113 -47.50 23.71 19.25
N GLN A 114 -47.96 24.56 20.16
CA GLN A 114 -47.17 24.93 21.34
C GLN A 114 -47.02 23.75 22.31
N ALA A 115 -48.11 23.01 22.57
CA ALA A 115 -48.09 21.83 23.43
C ALA A 115 -47.28 20.66 22.84
N ALA A 116 -47.18 20.57 21.51
CA ALA A 116 -46.29 19.62 20.83
C ALA A 116 -44.81 19.87 21.13
N ALA A 117 -44.42 21.09 21.50
CA ALA A 117 -43.04 21.40 21.89
C ALA A 117 -42.72 21.02 23.35
N GLU A 118 -43.73 20.75 24.18
CA GLU A 118 -43.60 20.52 25.63
C GLU A 118 -44.06 19.11 26.06
N ASP A 119 -44.09 18.14 25.13
CA ASP A 119 -44.53 16.74 25.35
C ASP A 119 -45.98 16.59 25.90
N GLY A 120 -46.84 17.60 25.70
CA GLY A 120 -48.21 17.66 26.19
C GLY A 120 -49.31 17.61 25.12
N LEU A 121 -48.98 17.28 23.87
CA LEU A 121 -49.87 17.39 22.70
C LEU A 121 -51.21 16.66 22.84
N LEU A 122 -51.18 15.35 23.13
CA LEU A 122 -52.39 14.51 23.20
C LEU A 122 -53.37 14.95 24.31
N PRO A 123 -52.95 15.08 25.59
CA PRO A 123 -53.86 15.53 26.65
C PRO A 123 -54.38 16.96 26.43
N THR A 124 -53.54 17.86 25.91
CA THR A 124 -53.98 19.23 25.59
C THR A 124 -55.02 19.25 24.47
N THR A 125 -54.82 18.43 23.43
CA THR A 125 -55.78 18.32 22.32
C THR A 125 -57.12 17.78 22.81
N ALA A 126 -57.13 16.71 23.61
CA ALA A 126 -58.35 16.17 24.20
C ALA A 126 -59.09 17.22 25.04
N HIS A 127 -58.37 17.98 25.87
CA HIS A 127 -58.95 19.05 26.70
C HIS A 127 -59.56 20.19 25.86
N LEU A 128 -58.84 20.67 24.85
CA LEU A 128 -59.31 21.74 23.96
C LEU A 128 -60.58 21.33 23.23
N VAL A 129 -60.60 20.13 22.63
CA VAL A 129 -61.77 19.63 21.90
C VAL A 129 -62.95 19.41 22.84
N CYS A 130 -62.72 18.89 24.04
CA CYS A 130 -63.76 18.68 25.06
C CYS A 130 -64.43 20.01 25.45
N GLN A 131 -63.62 21.04 25.71
CA GLN A 131 -64.12 22.39 26.02
C GLN A 131 -64.85 23.02 24.83
N TYR A 132 -64.34 22.82 23.61
CA TYR A 132 -64.86 23.47 22.41
C TYR A 132 -66.20 22.89 21.95
N LEU A 133 -66.28 21.56 21.91
CA LEU A 133 -67.50 20.85 21.56
C LEU A 133 -68.50 20.80 22.72
N GLN A 134 -68.12 21.24 23.93
CA GLN A 134 -68.92 21.03 25.15
C GLN A 134 -69.36 19.56 25.26
N ALA A 135 -68.44 18.64 24.97
CA ALA A 135 -68.68 17.21 25.08
C ALA A 135 -68.32 16.74 26.49
N ASP A 136 -69.05 15.76 27.03
CA ASP A 136 -68.79 15.23 28.37
C ASP A 136 -67.43 14.53 28.45
N ARG A 137 -66.96 13.96 27.34
CA ARG A 137 -65.67 13.29 27.23
C ARG A 137 -65.08 13.43 25.84
N VAL A 138 -63.77 13.63 25.76
CA VAL A 138 -63.00 13.47 24.53
C VAL A 138 -61.78 12.61 24.80
N LEU A 139 -61.51 11.66 23.92
CA LEU A 139 -60.36 10.77 24.02
C LEU A 139 -59.61 10.65 22.70
N ILE A 140 -58.32 10.34 22.81
CA ILE A 140 -57.45 10.00 21.69
C ILE A 140 -57.07 8.53 21.87
N TYR A 141 -57.45 7.72 20.89
CA TYR A 141 -57.29 6.28 20.88
C TYR A 141 -56.27 5.88 19.81
N ARG A 142 -55.30 5.02 20.13
CA ARG A 142 -54.29 4.53 19.18
C ARG A 142 -54.54 3.06 18.87
N PHE A 143 -54.53 2.71 17.59
CA PHE A 143 -54.63 1.32 17.16
C PHE A 143 -53.36 0.52 17.54
N LEU A 144 -53.55 -0.70 18.04
CA LEU A 144 -52.48 -1.67 18.26
C LEU A 144 -52.49 -2.75 17.18
N ASP A 145 -53.69 -3.16 16.75
CA ASP A 145 -53.97 -4.06 15.63
C ASP A 145 -55.31 -3.66 14.97
N GLU A 146 -55.86 -4.49 14.07
CA GLU A 146 -57.10 -4.18 13.33
C GLU A 146 -58.37 -4.16 14.20
N GLU A 147 -58.35 -4.74 15.41
CA GLU A 147 -59.54 -4.95 16.24
C GLU A 147 -59.52 -4.19 17.59
N LYS A 148 -58.33 -3.84 18.10
CA LYS A 148 -58.18 -3.19 19.41
C LYS A 148 -57.06 -2.15 19.45
N GLY A 149 -57.07 -1.36 20.51
CA GLY A 149 -56.19 -0.22 20.69
C GLY A 149 -56.28 0.34 22.09
N VAL A 150 -55.49 1.37 22.37
CA VAL A 150 -55.32 1.93 23.72
C VAL A 150 -55.69 3.41 23.75
N VAL A 151 -56.32 3.85 24.84
CA VAL A 151 -56.61 5.27 25.06
C VAL A 151 -55.37 5.98 25.58
N LEU A 152 -54.81 6.90 24.80
CA LEU A 152 -53.58 7.63 25.11
C LEU A 152 -53.81 8.95 25.84
N ALA A 153 -54.96 9.57 25.62
CA ALA A 153 -55.36 10.80 26.29
C ALA A 153 -56.88 10.85 26.46
N GLU A 154 -57.33 11.44 27.56
CA GLU A 154 -58.74 11.58 27.89
C GLU A 154 -58.95 12.91 28.64
N ALA A 155 -59.99 13.64 28.27
CA ALA A 155 -60.49 14.81 28.97
C ALA A 155 -61.98 14.61 29.24
N MET A 156 -62.43 14.94 30.46
CA MET A 156 -63.81 14.69 30.90
C MET A 156 -64.36 15.87 31.71
N VAL A 157 -65.67 16.10 31.62
CA VAL A 157 -66.41 17.08 32.42
C VAL A 157 -67.49 16.35 33.21
N GLY A 158 -67.19 16.02 34.47
CA GLY A 158 -68.07 15.26 35.39
C GLY A 158 -67.43 13.96 35.90
N ASP A 159 -68.10 13.29 36.84
CA ASP A 159 -67.60 12.07 37.51
C ASP A 159 -68.00 10.79 36.73
N PHE A 160 -67.54 10.67 35.48
CA PHE A 160 -67.74 9.46 34.67
C PHE A 160 -66.59 8.47 34.82
N THR A 161 -66.81 7.20 34.43
CA THR A 161 -65.79 6.15 34.52
C THR A 161 -64.65 6.44 33.53
N PRO A 162 -63.40 6.67 33.95
CA PRO A 162 -62.29 7.00 33.04
C PRO A 162 -61.89 5.78 32.20
N SER A 163 -61.37 6.05 31.01
CA SER A 163 -60.89 5.05 30.03
C SER A 163 -59.40 5.19 29.69
N LEU A 164 -58.72 6.22 30.19
CA LEU A 164 -57.29 6.45 29.97
C LEU A 164 -56.43 5.21 30.30
N GLY A 165 -55.64 4.74 29.33
CA GLY A 165 -54.75 3.58 29.46
C GLY A 165 -55.42 2.21 29.28
N GLU A 166 -56.76 2.14 29.17
CA GLU A 166 -57.46 0.88 28.89
C GLU A 166 -57.24 0.44 27.43
N THR A 167 -57.16 -0.88 27.22
CA THR A 167 -57.18 -1.47 25.89
C THR A 167 -58.62 -1.80 25.50
N LEU A 168 -59.16 -1.11 24.51
CA LEU A 168 -60.56 -1.18 24.10
C LEU A 168 -60.67 -1.72 22.68
N ALA A 169 -61.78 -2.40 22.39
CA ALA A 169 -62.09 -2.87 21.04
C ALA A 169 -62.58 -1.71 20.17
N VAL A 170 -62.14 -1.63 18.91
CA VAL A 170 -62.54 -0.59 17.94
C VAL A 170 -64.06 -0.54 17.74
N ARG A 171 -64.74 -1.68 17.93
CA ARG A 171 -66.20 -1.84 17.91
C ARG A 171 -66.94 -0.91 18.85
N MET A 172 -66.30 -0.43 19.93
CA MET A 172 -66.86 0.58 20.81
C MET A 172 -67.15 1.90 20.08
N PHE A 173 -66.36 2.25 19.07
CA PHE A 173 -66.41 3.55 18.39
C PHE A 173 -67.30 3.54 17.13
N GLY A 174 -68.11 2.50 16.95
CA GLY A 174 -69.14 2.42 15.91
C GLY A 174 -68.74 1.70 14.61
N ALA A 175 -67.52 1.15 14.51
CA ALA A 175 -67.03 0.41 13.34
C ALA A 175 -66.53 -1.00 13.70
N GLU A 176 -66.63 -1.96 12.78
CA GLU A 176 -66.25 -3.36 13.06
C GLU A 176 -64.74 -3.59 13.19
N ASN A 177 -63.94 -2.87 12.41
CA ASN A 177 -62.48 -2.96 12.34
C ASN A 177 -61.88 -1.61 11.87
N LEU A 178 -60.55 -1.53 11.85
CA LEU A 178 -59.82 -0.36 11.35
C LEU A 178 -60.19 0.05 9.91
N GLN A 179 -60.44 -0.91 9.01
CA GLN A 179 -60.69 -0.66 7.58
C GLN A 179 -61.99 0.11 7.33
N ALA A 180 -62.97 0.01 8.23
CA ALA A 180 -64.21 0.77 8.14
C ALA A 180 -63.98 2.30 8.18
N TYR A 181 -62.97 2.76 8.90
CA TYR A 181 -62.59 4.19 8.97
C TYR A 181 -61.81 4.68 7.73
N GLN A 182 -61.39 3.79 6.84
CA GLN A 182 -60.80 4.20 5.54
C GLN A 182 -61.87 4.65 4.55
N HIS A 183 -63.12 4.18 4.72
CA HIS A 183 -64.23 4.41 3.80
C HIS A 183 -65.23 5.47 4.31
N SER A 184 -65.27 5.72 5.62
CA SER A 184 -66.10 6.77 6.24
C SER A 184 -65.23 7.69 7.10
N PRO A 185 -65.09 8.99 6.76
CA PRO A 185 -64.19 9.92 7.46
C PRO A 185 -64.67 10.33 8.86
N ALA A 186 -65.95 10.10 9.19
CA ALA A 186 -66.47 10.22 10.54
C ALA A 186 -67.58 9.19 10.78
N ILE A 187 -67.70 8.69 12.01
CA ILE A 187 -68.80 7.85 12.46
C ILE A 187 -69.48 8.54 13.63
N ALA A 188 -70.76 8.90 13.46
CA ALA A 188 -71.56 9.60 14.45
C ALA A 188 -72.71 8.72 14.94
N LEU A 189 -72.68 8.36 16.23
CA LEU A 189 -73.73 7.68 16.96
C LEU A 189 -74.48 8.72 17.79
N ALA A 190 -75.69 9.08 17.37
CA ALA A 190 -76.49 10.10 18.05
C ALA A 190 -77.20 9.58 19.32
N ASP A 191 -77.57 8.30 19.31
CA ASP A 191 -78.16 7.58 20.44
C ASP A 191 -77.76 6.10 20.35
N ILE A 192 -77.03 5.59 21.35
CA ILE A 192 -76.54 4.20 21.34
C ILE A 192 -77.66 3.16 21.43
N TYR A 193 -78.86 3.52 21.90
CA TYR A 193 -80.01 2.61 22.00
C TYR A 193 -80.85 2.58 20.72
N GLN A 194 -80.68 3.57 19.84
CA GLN A 194 -81.36 3.63 18.53
C GLN A 194 -80.43 3.27 17.36
N ALA A 195 -79.11 3.25 17.59
CA ALA A 195 -78.14 2.78 16.62
C ALA A 195 -78.21 1.24 16.46
N SER A 196 -77.92 0.74 15.25
CA SER A 196 -77.87 -0.70 14.95
C SER A 196 -76.59 -1.37 15.51
N LEU A 197 -76.41 -1.31 16.83
CA LEU A 197 -75.25 -1.86 17.54
C LEU A 197 -75.55 -3.25 18.12
N SER A 198 -74.52 -4.09 18.22
CA SER A 198 -74.65 -5.39 18.90
C SER A 198 -74.83 -5.23 20.42
N PRO A 199 -75.47 -6.20 21.11
CA PRO A 199 -75.62 -6.16 22.56
C PRO A 199 -74.29 -6.01 23.32
N TYR A 200 -73.21 -6.59 22.77
CA TYR A 200 -71.86 -6.46 23.31
C TYR A 200 -71.31 -5.03 23.20
N GLN A 201 -71.57 -4.34 22.08
CA GLN A 201 -71.16 -2.94 21.90
C GLN A 201 -71.91 -2.01 22.86
N ILE A 202 -73.21 -2.24 23.05
CA ILE A 202 -74.03 -1.47 23.99
C ILE A 202 -73.50 -1.65 25.43
N GLN A 203 -73.26 -2.88 25.87
CA GLN A 203 -72.67 -3.15 27.20
C GLN A 203 -71.31 -2.46 27.40
N LEU A 204 -70.48 -2.47 26.36
CA LEU A 204 -69.16 -1.85 26.39
C LEU A 204 -69.25 -0.32 26.48
N LEU A 205 -70.22 0.31 25.80
CA LEU A 205 -70.50 1.75 25.88
C LEU A 205 -71.15 2.15 27.21
N GLU A 206 -72.08 1.33 27.73
CA GLU A 206 -72.71 1.52 29.05
C GLU A 206 -71.71 1.45 30.20
N ARG A 207 -70.68 0.59 30.10
CA ARG A 207 -69.58 0.52 31.08
C ARG A 207 -68.92 1.89 31.30
N PHE A 208 -68.84 2.71 30.26
CA PHE A 208 -68.28 4.07 30.30
C PHE A 208 -69.35 5.17 30.29
N GLN A 209 -70.61 4.80 30.51
CA GLN A 209 -71.78 5.69 30.53
C GLN A 209 -71.99 6.50 29.23
N VAL A 210 -71.58 6.00 28.08
CA VAL A 210 -71.68 6.74 26.80
C VAL A 210 -73.09 6.64 26.24
N CYS A 211 -73.74 7.78 25.96
CA CYS A 211 -75.06 7.86 25.33
C CYS A 211 -75.01 8.22 23.84
N ALA A 212 -73.98 8.97 23.43
CA ALA A 212 -73.70 9.36 22.05
C ALA A 212 -72.20 9.45 21.81
N SER A 213 -71.72 9.14 20.60
CA SER A 213 -70.29 9.10 20.27
C SER A 213 -70.03 9.58 18.84
N LEU A 214 -69.06 10.47 18.66
CA LEU A 214 -68.53 10.90 17.37
C LEU A 214 -67.06 10.46 17.29
N SER A 215 -66.70 9.70 16.27
CA SER A 215 -65.37 9.11 16.11
C SER A 215 -64.80 9.42 14.74
N VAL A 216 -63.61 10.02 14.73
CA VAL A 216 -62.92 10.50 13.52
C VAL A 216 -61.51 9.91 13.48
N PRO A 217 -61.02 9.40 12.33
CA PRO A 217 -59.69 8.85 12.22
C PRO A 217 -58.61 9.92 12.18
N ILE A 218 -57.53 9.66 12.90
CA ILE A 218 -56.25 10.37 12.79
C ILE A 218 -55.42 9.57 11.79
N ALA A 219 -55.39 10.00 10.53
CA ALA A 219 -54.77 9.26 9.44
C ALA A 219 -53.34 9.75 9.17
N LEU A 220 -52.36 8.84 9.24
CA LEU A 220 -51.01 9.07 8.74
C LEU A 220 -50.88 8.47 7.32
N PRO A 221 -49.90 8.90 6.50
CA PRO A 221 -49.76 8.43 5.12
C PRO A 221 -49.62 6.90 4.95
N GLU A 222 -49.19 6.17 5.99
CA GLU A 222 -49.01 4.71 5.96
C GLU A 222 -50.20 3.92 6.55
N GLY A 223 -51.26 4.58 7.02
CA GLY A 223 -52.45 3.93 7.58
C GLY A 223 -53.15 4.73 8.71
N GLY A 224 -54.29 4.21 9.21
CA GLY A 224 -55.01 4.82 10.33
C GLY A 224 -54.24 4.68 11.64
N TRP A 225 -53.69 5.78 12.16
CA TRP A 225 -52.87 5.79 13.37
C TRP A 225 -53.71 5.65 14.65
N GLY A 226 -54.88 6.30 14.66
CA GLY A 226 -55.77 6.33 15.81
C GLY A 226 -57.11 6.97 15.53
N LEU A 227 -57.91 7.19 16.57
CA LEU A 227 -59.18 7.88 16.53
C LEU A 227 -59.16 9.07 17.50
N LEU A 228 -59.73 10.19 17.07
CA LEU A 228 -60.16 11.28 17.93
C LEU A 228 -61.66 11.14 18.17
N VAL A 229 -62.05 10.96 19.42
CA VAL A 229 -63.42 10.55 19.78
C VAL A 229 -64.02 11.54 20.77
N ALA A 230 -65.19 12.07 20.46
CA ALA A 230 -65.99 12.91 21.34
C ALA A 230 -67.27 12.18 21.77
N GLN A 231 -67.59 12.19 23.06
CA GLN A 231 -68.70 11.43 23.64
C GLN A 231 -69.57 12.30 24.54
N GLN A 232 -70.88 12.05 24.49
CA GLN A 232 -71.86 12.58 25.43
C GLN A 232 -72.33 11.43 26.33
N CYS A 233 -72.26 11.62 27.64
CA CYS A 233 -72.54 10.60 28.64
C CYS A 233 -73.88 10.84 29.37
N GLN A 234 -74.38 12.09 29.39
CA GLN A 234 -75.60 12.44 30.13
C GLN A 234 -76.91 12.22 29.33
N SER A 235 -76.87 12.37 28.01
CA SER A 235 -78.04 12.20 27.14
C SER A 235 -77.63 11.91 25.69
N PRO A 236 -78.54 11.36 24.86
CA PRO A 236 -78.37 11.34 23.42
C PRO A 236 -78.05 12.73 22.86
N ARG A 237 -77.25 12.80 21.80
CA ARG A 237 -76.80 14.05 21.18
C ARG A 237 -76.69 13.90 19.67
N SER A 238 -77.41 14.74 18.93
CA SER A 238 -77.23 14.86 17.49
C SER A 238 -76.02 15.74 17.18
N TRP A 239 -74.99 15.17 16.56
CA TRP A 239 -73.80 15.89 16.12
C TRP A 239 -74.08 16.70 14.86
N THR A 240 -73.77 17.99 14.89
CA THR A 240 -73.96 18.90 13.75
C THR A 240 -72.80 18.81 12.75
N GLU A 241 -73.06 19.14 11.48
CA GLU A 241 -72.04 19.16 10.42
C GLU A 241 -70.81 20.04 10.76
N SER A 242 -71.02 21.15 11.47
CA SER A 242 -69.92 22.00 11.96
C SER A 242 -69.05 21.32 13.02
N GLU A 243 -69.64 20.48 13.89
CA GLU A 243 -68.90 19.76 14.93
C GLU A 243 -68.10 18.60 14.34
N ILE A 244 -68.68 17.89 13.35
CA ILE A 244 -68.00 16.84 12.61
C ILE A 244 -66.81 17.41 11.84
N SER A 245 -67.02 18.47 11.05
CA SER A 245 -65.98 19.15 10.28
C SER A 245 -64.88 19.74 11.16
N LEU A 246 -65.22 20.27 12.33
CA LEU A 246 -64.23 20.73 13.30
C LEU A 246 -63.36 19.58 13.82
N LEU A 247 -63.97 18.46 14.21
CA LEU A 247 -63.26 17.30 14.74
C LEU A 247 -62.35 16.65 13.69
N GLU A 248 -62.80 16.55 12.44
CA GLU A 248 -62.01 16.10 11.27
C GLU A 248 -60.78 16.99 11.03
N ARG A 249 -60.96 18.31 11.09
CA ARG A 249 -59.83 19.25 10.91
C ARG A 249 -58.84 19.19 12.07
N VAL A 250 -59.32 19.03 13.30
CA VAL A 250 -58.44 18.84 14.47
C VAL A 250 -57.70 17.51 14.38
N ALA A 251 -58.35 16.43 13.94
CA ALA A 251 -57.72 15.13 13.72
C ALA A 251 -56.64 15.20 12.63
N THR A 252 -56.88 15.98 11.57
CA THR A 252 -55.90 16.23 10.50
C THR A 252 -54.68 17.01 11.03
N GLU A 253 -54.91 18.08 11.78
CA GLU A 253 -53.81 18.86 12.36
C GLU A 253 -53.02 18.04 13.40
N LEU A 254 -53.72 17.23 14.20
CA LEU A 254 -53.09 16.29 15.12
C LEU A 254 -52.22 15.25 14.38
N ALA A 255 -52.70 14.73 13.25
CA ALA A 255 -51.93 13.80 12.42
C ALA A 255 -50.62 14.44 11.92
N LEU A 256 -50.66 15.69 11.45
CA LEU A 256 -49.48 16.43 11.02
C LEU A 256 -48.45 16.67 12.14
N LEU A 257 -48.93 16.86 13.37
CA LEU A 257 -48.06 17.09 14.54
C LEU A 257 -47.50 15.79 15.13
N VAL A 258 -48.22 14.68 15.02
CA VAL A 258 -47.79 13.36 15.50
C VAL A 258 -46.82 12.70 14.51
N GLN A 259 -46.97 12.94 13.21
CA GLN A 259 -46.16 12.31 12.16
C GLN A 259 -44.63 12.40 12.38
N PRO A 260 -44.04 13.55 12.73
CA PRO A 260 -42.59 13.65 12.91
C PRO A 260 -42.06 12.84 14.11
N GLU A 261 -42.85 12.71 15.18
CA GLU A 261 -42.45 11.95 16.37
C GLU A 261 -42.47 10.43 16.12
N GLU A 262 -43.47 9.92 15.40
CA GLU A 262 -43.50 8.52 14.97
C GLU A 262 -42.32 8.20 14.03
N TYR A 263 -41.98 9.11 13.11
CA TYR A 263 -40.82 8.94 12.23
C TYR A 263 -39.49 8.95 13.00
N LYS A 264 -39.35 9.79 14.03
CA LYS A 264 -38.17 9.77 14.92
C LYS A 264 -38.04 8.45 15.69
N ILE A 265 -39.14 7.89 16.19
CA ILE A 265 -39.14 6.59 16.90
C ILE A 265 -38.72 5.47 15.93
N LEU A 266 -39.26 5.46 14.71
CA LEU A 266 -38.90 4.50 13.68
C LEU A 266 -37.41 4.60 13.28
N LEU A 267 -36.91 5.82 13.07
CA LEU A 267 -35.49 6.08 12.78
C LEU A 267 -34.56 5.68 13.92
N ARG A 268 -34.97 5.89 15.18
CA ARG A 268 -34.20 5.42 16.35
C ARG A 268 -34.12 3.90 16.39
N SER A 269 -35.24 3.20 16.17
CA SER A 269 -35.27 1.74 16.12
C SER A 269 -34.40 1.17 14.99
N LEU A 270 -34.46 1.77 13.79
CA LEU A 270 -33.60 1.41 12.65
C LEU A 270 -32.12 1.70 12.95
N GLY A 271 -31.83 2.85 13.56
CA GLY A 271 -30.47 3.24 13.95
C GLY A 271 -29.89 2.34 15.03
N ASP A 272 -30.68 1.91 16.01
CA ASP A 272 -30.22 1.01 17.06
C ASP A 272 -29.99 -0.41 16.53
N GLN A 273 -30.84 -0.90 15.62
CA GLN A 273 -30.57 -2.15 14.89
C GLN A 273 -29.28 -2.08 14.07
N GLN A 274 -29.05 -0.97 13.34
CA GLN A 274 -27.82 -0.78 12.58
C GLN A 274 -26.57 -0.67 13.47
N LYS A 275 -26.65 -0.03 14.64
CA LYS A 275 -25.52 0.05 15.59
C LYS A 275 -25.13 -1.33 16.13
N VAL A 276 -26.11 -2.16 16.46
CA VAL A 276 -25.83 -3.52 16.96
C VAL A 276 -25.23 -4.37 15.84
N LEU A 277 -25.78 -4.28 14.63
CA LEU A 277 -25.24 -4.96 13.45
C LEU A 277 -23.79 -4.52 13.13
N ALA A 278 -23.52 -3.21 13.14
CA ALA A 278 -22.19 -2.65 12.90
C ALA A 278 -21.17 -3.14 13.93
N ARG A 279 -21.55 -3.24 15.20
CA ARG A 279 -20.69 -3.79 16.26
C ARG A 279 -20.35 -5.26 16.02
N VAL A 280 -21.30 -6.05 15.53
CA VAL A 280 -21.05 -7.46 15.16
C VAL A 280 -20.09 -7.54 13.97
N ILE A 281 -20.29 -6.71 12.94
CA ILE A 281 -19.38 -6.63 11.77
C ILE A 281 -17.96 -6.21 12.19
N GLU A 282 -17.83 -5.23 13.09
CA GLU A 282 -16.54 -4.76 13.61
C GLU A 282 -15.77 -5.89 14.34
N LYS A 283 -16.46 -6.67 15.19
CA LYS A 283 -15.86 -7.82 15.87
C LYS A 283 -15.43 -8.94 14.91
N ILE A 284 -16.19 -9.14 13.82
CA ILE A 284 -15.87 -10.09 12.75
C ILE A 284 -14.60 -9.65 12.02
N GLN A 285 -14.50 -8.37 11.65
CA GLN A 285 -13.33 -7.84 10.91
C GLN A 285 -12.07 -7.69 11.78
N GLY A 286 -12.23 -7.45 13.08
CA GLY A 286 -11.12 -7.27 14.04
C GLY A 286 -10.52 -8.56 14.60
N SER A 287 -11.11 -9.73 14.33
CA SER A 287 -10.59 -11.01 14.84
C SER A 287 -9.40 -11.51 14.00
N PRO A 288 -8.31 -11.98 14.63
CA PRO A 288 -7.09 -12.38 13.94
C PRO A 288 -7.14 -13.80 13.35
N ASP A 289 -8.08 -14.63 13.81
CA ASP A 289 -8.18 -16.05 13.46
C ASP A 289 -9.59 -16.41 12.97
N ILE A 290 -9.63 -17.27 11.95
CA ILE A 290 -10.85 -17.73 11.26
C ILE A 290 -11.80 -18.47 12.21
N SER A 291 -11.29 -19.24 13.16
CA SER A 291 -12.11 -19.99 14.13
C SER A 291 -12.77 -19.04 15.14
N SER A 292 -12.05 -17.99 15.54
CA SER A 292 -12.59 -16.92 16.39
C SER A 292 -13.71 -16.13 15.68
N ILE A 293 -13.55 -15.86 14.39
CA ILE A 293 -14.57 -15.18 13.56
C ILE A 293 -15.88 -15.98 13.60
N PHE A 294 -15.83 -17.29 13.32
CA PHE A 294 -17.04 -18.10 13.25
C PHE A 294 -17.75 -18.27 14.59
N ARG A 295 -16.99 -18.52 15.66
CA ARG A 295 -17.55 -18.64 17.01
C ARG A 295 -18.21 -17.34 17.46
N THR A 296 -17.54 -16.20 17.24
CA THR A 296 -18.08 -14.89 17.62
C THR A 296 -19.33 -14.57 16.81
N THR A 297 -19.31 -14.81 15.50
CA THR A 297 -20.45 -14.59 14.60
C THR A 297 -21.67 -15.37 15.04
N THR A 298 -21.53 -16.67 15.28
CA THR A 298 -22.64 -17.54 15.69
C THR A 298 -23.20 -17.15 17.06
N GLN A 299 -22.34 -16.78 18.03
CA GLN A 299 -22.78 -16.34 19.35
C GLN A 299 -23.55 -15.02 19.33
N GLU A 300 -23.02 -14.01 18.65
CA GLU A 300 -23.63 -12.68 18.57
C GLU A 300 -24.95 -12.72 17.82
N LEU A 301 -25.01 -13.47 16.71
CA LEU A 301 -26.24 -13.66 15.94
C LEU A 301 -27.33 -14.37 16.75
N ARG A 302 -26.98 -15.42 17.50
CA ARG A 302 -27.95 -16.13 18.34
C ARG A 302 -28.56 -15.20 19.38
N GLN A 303 -27.74 -14.36 20.02
CA GLN A 303 -28.20 -13.37 20.99
C GLN A 303 -29.06 -12.27 20.35
N LEU A 304 -28.62 -11.74 19.20
CA LEU A 304 -29.30 -10.67 18.47
C LEU A 304 -30.68 -11.11 17.99
N LEU A 305 -30.76 -12.29 17.39
CA LEU A 305 -32.01 -12.86 16.85
C LEU A 305 -32.85 -13.53 17.93
N LYS A 306 -32.34 -13.67 19.16
CA LYS A 306 -32.96 -14.50 20.22
C LYS A 306 -33.37 -15.89 19.69
N ALA A 307 -32.50 -16.49 18.88
CA ALA A 307 -32.71 -17.81 18.31
C ALA A 307 -32.18 -18.89 19.27
N ASP A 308 -32.67 -20.12 19.12
CA ASP A 308 -32.20 -21.24 19.94
C ASP A 308 -30.82 -21.73 19.46
N ARG A 309 -30.57 -21.68 18.15
CA ARG A 309 -29.28 -22.03 17.57
C ARG A 309 -28.93 -21.15 16.39
N VAL A 310 -27.64 -20.83 16.24
CA VAL A 310 -27.05 -20.32 15.00
C VAL A 310 -25.84 -21.16 14.67
N ALA A 311 -25.72 -21.58 13.41
CA ALA A 311 -24.63 -22.43 12.96
C ALA A 311 -24.11 -22.02 11.58
N ILE A 312 -22.85 -22.32 11.32
CA ILE A 312 -22.20 -22.15 10.02
C ILE A 312 -21.84 -23.53 9.47
N TYR A 313 -22.31 -23.81 8.26
CA TYR A 313 -22.07 -25.03 7.51
C TYR A 313 -21.11 -24.74 6.36
N ARG A 314 -20.03 -25.51 6.23
CA ARG A 314 -19.03 -25.34 5.16
C ARG A 314 -19.20 -26.41 4.10
N PHE A 315 -19.17 -26.02 2.82
CA PHE A 315 -19.07 -26.99 1.73
C PHE A 315 -17.61 -27.41 1.53
N ASN A 316 -17.39 -28.72 1.42
CA ASN A 316 -16.15 -29.33 0.99
C ASN A 316 -16.06 -29.31 -0.55
N PRO A 317 -14.87 -29.57 -1.15
CA PRO A 317 -14.70 -29.54 -2.60
C PRO A 317 -15.60 -30.51 -3.38
N ASP A 318 -16.04 -31.60 -2.77
CA ASP A 318 -16.97 -32.58 -3.32
C ASP A 318 -18.45 -32.25 -3.04
N TRP A 319 -18.73 -31.04 -2.54
CA TRP A 319 -20.05 -30.55 -2.12
C TRP A 319 -20.71 -31.27 -0.94
N SER A 320 -20.01 -32.21 -0.30
CA SER A 320 -20.33 -32.59 1.07
C SER A 320 -20.12 -31.39 2.00
N GLY A 321 -20.49 -31.47 3.27
CA GLY A 321 -20.16 -30.40 4.20
C GLY A 321 -20.23 -30.79 5.66
N GLU A 322 -19.81 -29.85 6.50
CA GLU A 322 -19.74 -30.03 7.94
C GLU A 322 -20.10 -28.74 8.68
N PHE A 323 -20.57 -28.87 9.92
CA PHE A 323 -20.78 -27.72 10.79
C PHE A 323 -19.45 -27.33 11.43
N ILE A 324 -18.94 -26.15 11.07
CA ILE A 324 -17.63 -25.67 11.52
C ILE A 324 -17.73 -24.71 12.72
N ALA A 325 -18.91 -24.15 12.97
CA ALA A 325 -19.17 -23.32 14.14
C ALA A 325 -20.64 -23.31 14.51
N GLU A 326 -20.91 -23.24 15.81
CA GLU A 326 -22.25 -23.28 16.38
C GLU A 326 -22.29 -22.45 17.67
N SER A 327 -23.41 -21.74 17.85
CA SER A 327 -23.86 -21.28 19.16
C SER A 327 -25.26 -21.82 19.40
N VAL A 328 -25.45 -22.49 20.54
CA VAL A 328 -26.71 -23.11 20.92
C VAL A 328 -27.13 -22.65 22.33
N ALA A 329 -28.43 -22.46 22.54
CA ALA A 329 -29.01 -22.11 23.81
C ALA A 329 -28.96 -23.29 24.79
N ALA A 330 -28.90 -23.01 26.10
CA ALA A 330 -28.83 -24.03 27.12
C ALA A 330 -30.07 -24.95 27.08
N GLY A 331 -29.84 -26.27 27.13
CA GLY A 331 -30.89 -27.30 27.08
C GLY A 331 -31.04 -28.00 25.73
N TRP A 332 -30.35 -27.54 24.69
CA TRP A 332 -30.31 -28.20 23.38
C TRP A 332 -28.95 -28.87 23.13
N VAL A 333 -28.93 -29.91 22.31
CA VAL A 333 -27.72 -30.69 22.01
C VAL A 333 -26.89 -29.93 20.98
N SER A 334 -25.57 -29.85 21.15
CA SER A 334 -24.70 -29.26 20.12
C SER A 334 -24.64 -30.20 18.91
N VAL A 335 -24.91 -29.66 17.72
CA VAL A 335 -24.77 -30.41 16.46
C VAL A 335 -23.31 -30.66 16.14
N ILE A 336 -22.38 -29.77 16.54
CA ILE A 336 -20.94 -30.02 16.39
C ILE A 336 -20.47 -31.18 17.26
N GLU A 337 -20.90 -31.26 18.52
CA GLU A 337 -20.54 -32.38 19.40
C GLU A 337 -21.23 -33.69 18.94
N ALA A 338 -22.49 -33.60 18.50
CA ALA A 338 -23.20 -34.74 17.93
C ALA A 338 -22.52 -35.27 16.66
N GLN A 339 -21.97 -34.38 15.80
CA GLN A 339 -21.23 -34.79 14.61
C GLN A 339 -19.94 -35.56 14.95
N GLU A 340 -19.33 -35.33 16.12
CA GLU A 340 -18.12 -36.06 16.51
C GLU A 340 -18.40 -37.53 16.89
N GLY A 341 -19.58 -37.83 17.43
CA GLY A 341 -19.97 -39.17 17.89
C GLY A 341 -20.84 -39.98 16.92
N ASP A 342 -21.37 -39.35 15.87
CA ASP A 342 -22.31 -39.97 14.93
C ASP A 342 -21.72 -40.03 13.50
N GLU A 343 -21.36 -41.22 13.03
CA GLU A 343 -20.83 -41.42 11.66
C GLU A 343 -21.80 -40.96 10.56
N VAL A 344 -23.11 -40.87 10.85
CA VAL A 344 -24.14 -40.39 9.91
C VAL A 344 -24.09 -38.86 9.74
N LEU A 345 -23.70 -38.13 10.79
CA LEU A 345 -23.45 -36.69 10.72
C LEU A 345 -22.05 -36.35 10.15
N LYS A 346 -21.14 -37.34 10.13
CA LYS A 346 -19.73 -37.22 9.69
C LYS A 346 -19.46 -37.68 8.26
N SER A 347 -20.25 -38.61 7.73
CA SER A 347 -19.97 -39.26 6.44
C SER A 347 -21.15 -39.17 5.47
N ASP A 348 -21.00 -38.29 4.49
CA ASP A 348 -21.87 -38.17 3.33
C ASP A 348 -21.49 -39.30 2.34
N ARG A 349 -22.09 -40.49 2.48
CA ARG A 349 -21.79 -41.63 1.61
C ARG A 349 -22.97 -42.00 0.72
N ALA A 350 -22.77 -41.71 -0.56
CA ALA A 350 -23.63 -42.06 -1.69
C ALA A 350 -24.01 -43.55 -1.73
N THR A 351 -25.32 -43.85 -1.70
CA THR A 351 -26.00 -44.74 -2.67
C THR A 351 -27.51 -44.82 -2.42
N GLN A 352 -28.24 -44.80 -3.55
CA GLN A 352 -29.64 -45.15 -3.80
C GLN A 352 -30.78 -44.15 -3.47
N ASP A 353 -31.45 -43.79 -4.57
CA ASP A 353 -32.83 -43.34 -4.76
C ASP A 353 -33.48 -42.47 -3.70
N ARG A 354 -33.75 -41.22 -4.12
CA ARG A 354 -34.72 -40.27 -3.55
C ARG A 354 -35.83 -41.00 -2.79
N CYS A 355 -35.92 -40.73 -1.50
CA CYS A 355 -36.97 -41.19 -0.58
C CYS A 355 -38.28 -41.55 -1.29
N THR A 356 -38.40 -42.83 -1.63
CA THR A 356 -39.64 -43.50 -2.02
C THR A 356 -39.69 -44.83 -1.30
N LEU A 357 -40.30 -44.84 -0.11
CA LEU A 357 -40.77 -46.09 0.48
C LEU A 357 -42.26 -45.97 0.80
N ARG A 358 -43.05 -46.44 -0.18
CA ARG A 358 -44.34 -47.07 0.07
C ARG A 358 -44.10 -48.30 0.95
N ASN A 359 -44.92 -48.43 1.98
CA ASN A 359 -45.10 -49.56 2.90
C ASN A 359 -44.12 -49.71 4.08
N LEU A 360 -44.72 -49.54 5.27
CA LEU A 360 -44.27 -50.11 6.54
C LEU A 360 -44.17 -51.62 6.43
N THR A 361 -43.04 -52.17 6.90
CA THR A 361 -42.83 -53.43 7.66
C THR A 361 -41.53 -54.14 7.23
N ALA A 362 -40.39 -53.55 7.56
CA ALA A 362 -39.17 -54.31 7.86
C ALA A 362 -38.17 -53.38 8.55
N TYR A 363 -37.66 -53.83 9.68
CA TYR A 363 -36.45 -53.32 10.31
C TYR A 363 -35.32 -53.18 9.27
N ALA A 364 -34.83 -51.96 9.05
CA ALA A 364 -33.61 -51.68 8.28
C ALA A 364 -32.75 -50.68 9.09
N PRO A 365 -31.49 -51.00 9.47
CA PRO A 365 -30.67 -50.13 10.31
C PRO A 365 -30.01 -48.94 9.59
N ASN A 366 -30.27 -48.70 8.30
CA ASN A 366 -29.58 -47.68 7.52
C ASN A 366 -30.59 -46.86 6.73
N ALA A 367 -30.85 -45.61 7.14
CA ALA A 367 -31.60 -44.65 6.32
C ALA A 367 -31.29 -43.17 6.68
N ASP A 368 -31.05 -42.42 5.61
CA ASP A 368 -31.27 -40.99 5.37
C ASP A 368 -30.12 -39.99 5.67
N ALA A 369 -29.32 -39.77 4.62
CA ALA A 369 -28.46 -38.61 4.36
C ALA A 369 -29.16 -37.64 3.37
N ASP A 370 -28.99 -36.33 3.54
CA ASP A 370 -29.51 -35.32 2.61
C ASP A 370 -28.48 -35.05 1.49
N THR A 371 -28.51 -35.89 0.45
CA THR A 371 -27.63 -35.71 -0.72
C THR A 371 -28.05 -34.54 -1.61
N TYR A 372 -29.15 -33.82 -1.30
CA TYR A 372 -29.68 -32.77 -2.17
C TYR A 372 -28.64 -31.68 -2.45
N LEU A 373 -27.98 -31.15 -1.41
CA LEU A 373 -26.99 -30.07 -1.58
C LEU A 373 -25.74 -30.54 -2.34
N GLN A 374 -25.35 -31.81 -2.19
CA GLN A 374 -24.24 -32.41 -2.92
C GLN A 374 -24.60 -32.64 -4.40
N ASP A 375 -25.73 -33.30 -4.68
CA ASP A 375 -26.23 -33.63 -6.01
C ASP A 375 -26.56 -32.39 -6.84
N THR A 376 -27.03 -31.32 -6.18
CA THR A 376 -27.41 -30.06 -6.83
C THR A 376 -26.32 -28.98 -6.75
N LYS A 377 -25.15 -29.30 -6.19
CA LYS A 377 -24.02 -28.37 -5.99
C LYS A 377 -24.46 -27.06 -5.32
N GLY A 378 -25.15 -27.17 -4.19
CA GLY A 378 -25.65 -26.03 -3.40
C GLY A 378 -27.12 -25.66 -3.62
N GLY A 379 -27.93 -26.49 -4.27
CA GLY A 379 -29.38 -26.34 -4.31
C GLY A 379 -29.88 -25.11 -5.04
N GLY A 380 -30.93 -24.49 -4.49
CA GLY A 380 -31.45 -23.21 -4.98
C GLY A 380 -30.48 -22.05 -4.76
N TYR A 381 -29.58 -22.14 -3.76
CA TYR A 381 -28.63 -21.08 -3.43
C TYR A 381 -27.59 -20.87 -4.53
N ALA A 382 -27.07 -21.95 -5.11
CA ALA A 382 -26.18 -21.86 -6.28
C ALA A 382 -26.87 -21.27 -7.53
N ARG A 383 -28.22 -21.28 -7.56
CA ARG A 383 -29.06 -20.69 -8.63
C ARG A 383 -29.60 -19.29 -8.28
N GLY A 384 -29.09 -18.67 -7.22
CA GLY A 384 -29.43 -17.28 -6.86
C GLY A 384 -30.55 -17.12 -5.82
N GLU A 385 -31.01 -18.19 -5.17
CA GLU A 385 -31.89 -18.08 -4.01
C GLU A 385 -31.14 -17.37 -2.86
N LYS A 386 -31.64 -16.20 -2.45
CA LYS A 386 -30.95 -15.35 -1.47
C LYS A 386 -31.08 -15.85 -0.03
N PHE A 387 -32.20 -16.50 0.30
CA PHE A 387 -32.44 -17.08 1.61
C PHE A 387 -33.56 -18.13 1.53
N LYS A 388 -33.62 -19.00 2.53
CA LYS A 388 -34.77 -19.89 2.76
C LYS A 388 -35.32 -19.63 4.15
N ARG A 389 -36.62 -19.30 4.24
CA ARG A 389 -37.37 -19.16 5.49
C ARG A 389 -38.39 -20.28 5.60
N VAL A 390 -38.44 -20.94 6.75
CA VAL A 390 -39.43 -21.95 7.10
C VAL A 390 -39.92 -21.68 8.51
N ASP A 391 -41.20 -21.35 8.64
CA ASP A 391 -41.80 -20.99 9.93
C ASP A 391 -42.23 -22.21 10.76
N ASP A 392 -42.52 -23.33 10.10
CA ASP A 392 -42.73 -24.64 10.72
C ASP A 392 -42.42 -25.76 9.72
N ILE A 393 -41.50 -26.67 10.06
CA ILE A 393 -41.07 -27.74 9.15
C ILE A 393 -42.17 -28.77 8.84
N TYR A 394 -43.16 -28.93 9.72
CA TYR A 394 -44.24 -29.91 9.52
C TYR A 394 -45.35 -29.40 8.60
N THR A 395 -45.48 -28.08 8.46
CA THR A 395 -46.49 -27.45 7.58
C THR A 395 -45.89 -26.94 6.27
N ALA A 396 -44.55 -26.97 6.14
CA ALA A 396 -43.81 -26.53 4.95
C ALA A 396 -43.95 -27.45 3.72
N GLY A 397 -44.64 -28.60 3.84
CA GLY A 397 -44.86 -29.53 2.72
C GLY A 397 -43.64 -30.39 2.36
N PHE A 398 -42.72 -30.60 3.31
CA PHE A 398 -41.54 -31.43 3.11
C PHE A 398 -41.85 -32.94 3.14
N SER A 399 -40.98 -33.76 2.54
CA SER A 399 -41.10 -35.21 2.60
C SER A 399 -40.81 -35.72 4.02
N PRO A 400 -41.44 -36.83 4.46
CA PRO A 400 -41.22 -37.38 5.80
C PRO A 400 -39.74 -37.66 6.12
N CYS A 401 -38.94 -38.10 5.14
CA CYS A 401 -37.52 -38.35 5.37
C CYS A 401 -36.70 -37.05 5.51
N TYR A 402 -37.06 -35.97 4.80
CA TYR A 402 -36.40 -34.67 4.96
C TYR A 402 -36.76 -34.03 6.31
N ILE A 403 -38.00 -34.20 6.78
CA ILE A 403 -38.43 -33.82 8.13
C ILE A 403 -37.60 -34.57 9.17
N ALA A 404 -37.42 -35.90 9.03
CA ALA A 404 -36.61 -36.70 9.94
C ALA A 404 -35.14 -36.21 10.02
N SER A 405 -34.55 -35.78 8.91
CA SER A 405 -33.22 -35.16 8.90
C SER A 405 -33.18 -33.82 9.63
N LEU A 406 -34.19 -32.96 9.45
CA LEU A 406 -34.30 -31.68 10.17
C LEU A 406 -34.56 -31.87 11.67
N GLU A 407 -35.27 -32.93 12.07
CA GLU A 407 -35.49 -33.33 13.46
C GLU A 407 -34.20 -33.77 14.16
N LYS A 408 -33.23 -34.37 13.44
CA LYS A 408 -31.89 -34.65 13.98
C LYS A 408 -31.16 -33.36 14.37
N TYR A 409 -31.36 -32.29 13.60
CA TYR A 409 -30.90 -30.94 13.98
C TYR A 409 -31.80 -30.27 15.02
N GLN A 410 -32.85 -30.92 15.53
CA GLN A 410 -33.82 -30.36 16.45
C GLN A 410 -34.50 -29.08 15.91
N ALA A 411 -34.59 -28.94 14.58
CA ALA A 411 -35.16 -27.75 13.94
C ALA A 411 -36.69 -27.83 13.94
N ARG A 412 -37.37 -26.80 14.45
CA ARG A 412 -38.82 -26.60 14.29
C ARG A 412 -39.13 -25.52 13.26
N ALA A 413 -38.30 -24.48 13.20
CA ALA A 413 -38.34 -23.41 12.21
C ALA A 413 -36.91 -22.96 11.91
N TYR A 414 -36.64 -22.41 10.72
CA TYR A 414 -35.30 -21.93 10.38
C TYR A 414 -35.27 -20.82 9.31
N VAL A 415 -34.18 -20.05 9.35
CA VAL A 415 -33.76 -19.18 8.25
C VAL A 415 -32.31 -19.51 7.87
N ILE A 416 -32.06 -19.68 6.57
CA ILE A 416 -30.74 -20.01 6.03
C ILE A 416 -30.38 -19.00 4.94
N VAL A 417 -29.17 -18.46 5.00
CA VAL A 417 -28.60 -17.58 3.97
C VAL A 417 -27.26 -18.15 3.47
N PRO A 418 -26.95 -17.99 2.17
CA PRO A 418 -25.68 -18.44 1.61
C PRO A 418 -24.53 -17.48 1.94
N ILE A 419 -23.34 -18.04 2.14
CA ILE A 419 -22.07 -17.32 2.27
C ILE A 419 -21.30 -17.52 0.96
N PHE A 420 -21.07 -16.43 0.21
CA PHE A 420 -20.34 -16.45 -1.05
C PHE A 420 -18.95 -15.84 -0.88
N GLN A 421 -17.91 -16.59 -1.20
CA GLN A 421 -16.56 -16.05 -1.36
C GLN A 421 -16.37 -15.69 -2.83
N ASP A 422 -16.31 -14.39 -3.14
CA ASP A 422 -16.41 -13.85 -4.50
C ASP A 422 -17.70 -14.31 -5.22
N THR A 423 -17.57 -15.27 -6.14
CA THR A 423 -18.68 -15.87 -6.90
C THR A 423 -18.96 -17.33 -6.50
N LYS A 424 -18.14 -17.91 -5.62
CA LYS A 424 -18.24 -19.30 -5.20
C LYS A 424 -19.06 -19.41 -3.91
N LEU A 425 -20.10 -20.25 -3.93
CA LEU A 425 -20.82 -20.61 -2.71
C LEU A 425 -19.87 -21.39 -1.78
N TRP A 426 -19.52 -20.77 -0.66
CA TRP A 426 -18.54 -21.30 0.29
C TRP A 426 -19.22 -22.09 1.42
N GLY A 427 -20.38 -21.62 1.89
CA GLY A 427 -21.10 -22.25 2.98
C GLY A 427 -22.49 -21.64 3.21
N LEU A 428 -23.14 -22.06 4.29
CA LEU A 428 -24.44 -21.58 4.72
C LEU A 428 -24.37 -21.04 6.15
N LEU A 429 -25.04 -19.93 6.39
CA LEU A 429 -25.30 -19.38 7.72
C LEU A 429 -26.76 -19.63 8.07
N ALA A 430 -27.00 -20.37 9.14
CA ALA A 430 -28.32 -20.85 9.50
C ALA A 430 -28.69 -20.44 10.94
N ALA A 431 -29.92 -19.97 11.12
CA ALA A 431 -30.53 -19.74 12.43
C ALA A 431 -31.76 -20.64 12.58
N TYR A 432 -31.85 -21.34 13.71
CA TYR A 432 -32.89 -22.31 14.02
C TYR A 432 -33.66 -21.90 15.28
N GLN A 433 -34.97 -22.13 15.24
CA GLN A 433 -35.80 -22.23 16.43
C GLN A 433 -36.04 -23.71 16.70
N ASN A 434 -35.70 -24.15 17.91
CA ASN A 434 -35.80 -25.53 18.35
C ASN A 434 -37.02 -25.74 19.24
N SER A 435 -37.43 -24.71 19.98
CA SER A 435 -38.52 -24.75 20.95
C SER A 435 -39.92 -24.83 20.34
N GLY A 436 -40.11 -24.43 19.08
CA GLY A 436 -41.41 -24.48 18.40
C GLY A 436 -41.45 -23.73 17.06
N PRO A 437 -42.64 -23.68 16.41
CA PRO A 437 -42.87 -22.85 15.23
C PRO A 437 -42.53 -21.39 15.50
N ARG A 438 -41.95 -20.70 14.51
CA ARG A 438 -41.59 -19.29 14.62
C ARG A 438 -41.77 -18.60 13.29
N HIS A 439 -42.51 -17.50 13.31
CA HIS A 439 -42.56 -16.60 12.18
C HIS A 439 -41.34 -15.67 12.19
N TRP A 440 -40.44 -15.82 11.22
CA TRP A 440 -39.25 -14.98 11.11
C TRP A 440 -39.59 -13.65 10.44
N GLN A 441 -39.36 -12.56 11.16
CA GLN A 441 -39.63 -11.20 10.70
C GLN A 441 -38.66 -10.81 9.57
N ASP A 442 -39.12 -9.97 8.63
CA ASP A 442 -38.27 -9.55 7.50
C ASP A 442 -37.00 -8.81 7.95
N GLY A 443 -37.06 -8.10 9.08
CA GLY A 443 -35.87 -7.50 9.70
C GLY A 443 -34.83 -8.52 10.17
N GLU A 444 -35.26 -9.69 10.66
CA GLU A 444 -34.37 -10.77 11.12
C GLU A 444 -33.69 -11.45 9.93
N VAL A 445 -34.44 -11.69 8.85
CA VAL A 445 -33.90 -12.22 7.58
C VAL A 445 -32.88 -11.24 6.98
N ASN A 446 -33.19 -9.94 7.00
CA ASN A 446 -32.31 -8.91 6.47
C ASN A 446 -31.00 -8.78 7.27
N ILE A 447 -31.03 -8.95 8.60
CA ILE A 447 -29.83 -9.01 9.44
C ILE A 447 -28.91 -10.18 9.01
N MET A 448 -29.50 -11.37 8.80
CA MET A 448 -28.74 -12.54 8.33
C MET A 448 -28.11 -12.30 6.95
N LEU A 449 -28.86 -11.72 6.00
CA LEU A 449 -28.36 -11.37 4.67
C LEU A 449 -27.25 -10.32 4.70
N GLN A 450 -27.34 -9.32 5.58
CA GLN A 450 -26.32 -8.28 5.69
C GLN A 450 -25.03 -8.78 6.32
N LEU A 451 -25.07 -9.86 7.11
CA LEU A 451 -23.89 -10.47 7.74
C LEU A 451 -23.19 -11.51 6.88
N SER A 452 -23.86 -12.09 5.87
CA SER A 452 -23.24 -13.12 5.03
C SER A 452 -22.05 -12.59 4.22
N ASN A 453 -22.13 -11.35 3.72
CA ASN A 453 -21.07 -10.74 2.92
C ASN A 453 -19.85 -10.28 3.74
N PRO A 454 -19.99 -9.55 4.87
CA PRO A 454 -18.87 -9.24 5.76
C PRO A 454 -18.16 -10.49 6.28
N LEU A 455 -18.91 -11.56 6.55
CA LEU A 455 -18.33 -12.85 6.94
C LEU A 455 -17.47 -13.45 5.81
N ALA A 456 -17.95 -13.40 4.56
CA ALA A 456 -17.17 -13.85 3.40
C ALA A 456 -15.91 -13.02 3.15
N ILE A 457 -15.98 -11.69 3.31
CA ILE A 457 -14.82 -10.80 3.18
C ILE A 457 -13.79 -11.10 4.27
N ALA A 458 -14.24 -11.30 5.51
CA ALA A 458 -13.35 -11.65 6.62
C ALA A 458 -12.65 -12.99 6.40
N LEU A 459 -13.32 -13.95 5.76
CA LEU A 459 -12.72 -15.23 5.35
C LEU A 459 -11.59 -15.06 4.35
N GLN A 460 -11.82 -14.31 3.28
CA GLN A 460 -10.81 -14.03 2.26
C GLN A 460 -9.60 -13.29 2.84
N GLN A 461 -9.84 -12.33 3.74
CA GLN A 461 -8.75 -11.60 4.41
C GLN A 461 -7.91 -12.47 5.33
N ALA A 462 -8.52 -13.38 6.09
CA ALA A 462 -7.79 -14.30 6.97
C ALA A 462 -6.86 -15.23 6.18
N GLU A 463 -7.33 -15.76 5.05
CA GLU A 463 -6.54 -16.64 4.17
C GLU A 463 -5.34 -15.91 3.53
N VAL A 464 -5.58 -14.70 3.01
CA VAL A 464 -4.51 -13.87 2.41
C VAL A 464 -3.47 -13.45 3.46
N ARG A 465 -3.88 -13.10 4.68
CA ARG A 465 -2.94 -12.77 5.76
C ARG A 465 -2.05 -13.96 6.15
N GLN A 466 -2.62 -15.16 6.23
CA GLN A 466 -1.84 -16.37 6.53
C GLN A 466 -0.77 -16.63 5.46
N GLN A 467 -1.10 -16.41 4.18
CA GLN A 467 -0.13 -16.51 3.08
C GLN A 467 0.99 -15.47 3.19
N LEU A 468 0.63 -14.19 3.40
CA LEU A 468 1.57 -13.08 3.60
C LEU A 468 2.52 -13.32 4.79
N GLN A 469 2.01 -13.83 5.91
CA GLN A 469 2.81 -14.16 7.09
C GLN A 469 3.87 -15.21 6.76
N SER A 470 3.48 -16.29 6.07
CA SER A 470 4.42 -17.34 5.68
C SER A 470 5.49 -16.85 4.71
N GLN A 471 5.15 -15.88 3.86
CA GLN A 471 6.10 -15.27 2.93
C GLN A 471 7.05 -14.32 3.65
N ALA A 472 6.55 -13.53 4.59
CA ALA A 472 7.35 -12.64 5.43
C ALA A 472 8.38 -13.42 6.27
N ASP A 473 8.00 -14.57 6.83
CA ASP A 473 8.90 -15.42 7.61
C ASP A 473 10.06 -15.98 6.74
N ARG A 474 9.78 -16.36 5.49
CA ARG A 474 10.83 -16.79 4.54
C ARG A 474 11.78 -15.66 4.18
N ILE A 475 11.25 -14.45 3.95
CA ILE A 475 12.06 -13.26 3.65
C ILE A 475 12.91 -12.87 4.85
N ALA A 476 12.37 -12.92 6.07
CA ALA A 476 13.10 -12.62 7.29
C ALA A 476 14.28 -13.60 7.52
N GLN A 477 14.06 -14.89 7.28
CA GLN A 477 15.12 -15.90 7.37
C GLN A 477 16.22 -15.68 6.32
N ALA A 478 15.88 -15.26 5.10
CA ALA A 478 16.86 -14.92 4.07
C ALA A 478 17.66 -13.66 4.44
N ALA A 479 17.00 -12.61 4.91
CA ALA A 479 17.64 -11.36 5.32
C ALA A 479 18.61 -11.55 6.50
N GLU A 480 18.27 -12.41 7.47
CA GLU A 480 19.13 -12.68 8.63
C GLU A 480 20.43 -13.41 8.24
N ARG A 481 20.37 -14.28 7.22
CA ARG A 481 21.56 -14.95 6.65
C ARG A 481 22.47 -13.95 5.97
N GLU A 482 21.93 -13.07 5.14
CA GLU A 482 22.69 -12.03 4.43
C GLU A 482 23.37 -11.05 5.40
N ARG A 483 22.68 -10.65 6.47
CA ARG A 483 23.28 -9.84 7.56
C ARG A 483 24.44 -10.55 8.23
N THR A 484 24.33 -11.85 8.47
CA THR A 484 25.39 -12.64 9.10
C THR A 484 26.64 -12.70 8.22
N VAL A 485 26.48 -12.89 6.91
CA VAL A 485 27.62 -12.86 5.96
C VAL A 485 28.26 -11.47 5.92
N THR A 486 27.45 -10.41 5.86
CA THR A 486 27.94 -9.02 5.89
C THR A 486 28.76 -8.73 7.15
N ARG A 487 28.29 -9.19 8.32
CA ARG A 487 29.02 -9.09 9.60
C ARG A 487 30.39 -9.79 9.54
N ILE A 488 30.48 -10.94 8.87
CA ILE A 488 31.77 -11.66 8.69
C ILE A 488 32.70 -10.83 7.79
N ILE A 489 32.19 -10.29 6.68
CA ILE A 489 32.95 -9.44 5.76
C ILE A 489 33.47 -8.19 6.49
N ASP A 490 32.66 -7.54 7.33
CA ASP A 490 33.09 -6.39 8.11
C ASP A 490 34.22 -6.74 9.09
N LYS A 491 34.12 -7.88 9.78
CA LYS A 491 35.20 -8.36 10.66
C LYS A 491 36.49 -8.65 9.90
N ILE A 492 36.41 -9.17 8.68
CA ILE A 492 37.56 -9.39 7.80
C ILE A 492 38.22 -8.05 7.42
N ARG A 493 37.42 -7.04 7.10
CA ARG A 493 37.91 -5.70 6.70
C ARG A 493 38.47 -4.87 7.85
N GLN A 494 38.03 -5.10 9.10
CA GLN A 494 38.46 -4.31 10.25
C GLN A 494 39.87 -4.64 10.76
N SER A 495 40.39 -5.84 10.48
CA SER A 495 41.72 -6.24 10.95
C SER A 495 42.77 -5.97 9.88
N LEU A 496 43.86 -5.30 10.25
CA LEU A 496 45.05 -5.14 9.40
C LEU A 496 46.10 -6.22 9.67
N ASN A 497 45.80 -7.18 10.56
CA ASN A 497 46.70 -8.27 10.92
C ASN A 497 46.27 -9.56 10.19
N ILE A 498 47.15 -10.04 9.31
CA ILE A 498 46.91 -11.20 8.44
C ILE A 498 46.50 -12.47 9.21
N ASN A 499 47.13 -12.75 10.36
CA ASN A 499 46.82 -13.93 11.18
C ASN A 499 45.43 -13.83 11.83
N ASN A 500 45.02 -12.62 12.23
CA ASN A 500 43.70 -12.39 12.79
C ASN A 500 42.60 -12.50 11.72
N ILE A 501 42.85 -12.00 10.50
CA ILE A 501 41.94 -12.17 9.35
C ILE A 501 41.70 -13.65 9.10
N PHE A 502 42.76 -14.44 9.01
CA PHE A 502 42.73 -15.88 8.76
C PHE A 502 41.95 -16.67 9.81
N ARG A 503 42.27 -16.45 11.10
CA ARG A 503 41.60 -17.14 12.20
C ARG A 503 40.11 -16.79 12.29
N THR A 504 39.78 -15.51 12.10
CA THR A 504 38.38 -15.05 12.16
C THR A 504 37.55 -15.62 11.01
N THR A 505 38.11 -15.61 9.80
CA THR A 505 37.46 -16.13 8.59
C THR A 505 37.14 -17.63 8.72
N THR A 506 38.14 -18.44 9.10
CA THR A 506 37.96 -19.89 9.27
C THR A 506 36.98 -20.22 10.39
N TYR A 507 37.01 -19.47 11.51
CA TYR A 507 36.09 -19.68 12.62
C TYR A 507 34.64 -19.38 12.25
N GLU A 508 34.35 -18.19 11.72
CA GLU A 508 32.98 -17.76 11.43
C GLU A 508 32.36 -18.58 10.30
N LEU A 509 33.12 -18.92 9.25
CA LEU A 509 32.64 -19.78 8.17
C LEU A 509 32.29 -21.18 8.67
N ARG A 510 33.08 -21.76 9.57
CA ARG A 510 32.76 -23.08 10.16
C ARG A 510 31.42 -23.05 10.90
N GLN A 511 31.18 -22.00 11.68
CA GLN A 511 29.91 -21.83 12.41
C GLN A 511 28.73 -21.65 11.47
N LEU A 512 28.88 -20.80 10.45
CA LEU A 512 27.82 -20.47 9.51
C LEU A 512 27.43 -21.66 8.62
N LEU A 513 28.43 -22.36 8.07
CA LEU A 513 28.23 -23.53 7.22
C LEU A 513 27.92 -24.80 8.01
N LYS A 514 28.06 -24.78 9.35
CA LYS A 514 27.99 -25.97 10.21
C LYS A 514 28.86 -27.12 9.67
N ALA A 515 30.04 -26.78 9.16
CA ALA A 515 31.01 -27.75 8.65
C ALA A 515 31.91 -28.25 9.78
N ASP A 516 32.54 -29.41 9.58
CA ASP A 516 33.46 -29.96 10.57
C ASP A 516 34.79 -29.22 10.59
N ARG A 517 35.27 -28.77 9.43
CA ARG A 517 36.53 -28.03 9.32
C ARG A 517 36.45 -26.95 8.24
N VAL A 518 37.09 -25.80 8.49
CA VAL A 518 37.40 -24.79 7.47
C VAL A 518 38.87 -24.43 7.54
N VAL A 519 39.56 -24.39 6.40
CA VAL A 519 40.99 -24.10 6.30
C VAL A 519 41.31 -23.09 5.22
N ILE A 520 42.44 -22.41 5.40
CA ILE A 520 43.08 -21.60 4.35
C ILE A 520 44.44 -22.23 4.04
N TYR A 521 44.66 -22.49 2.76
CA TYR A 521 45.89 -23.05 2.21
C TYR A 521 46.58 -22.01 1.34
N ARG A 522 47.85 -21.72 1.57
CA ARG A 522 48.63 -20.70 0.83
C ARG A 522 49.56 -21.36 -0.16
N PHE A 523 49.61 -20.84 -1.39
CA PHE A 523 50.63 -21.25 -2.36
C PHE A 523 51.95 -20.48 -2.15
N ASN A 524 53.05 -21.20 -2.18
CA ASN A 524 54.40 -20.68 -2.25
C ASN A 524 54.78 -20.34 -3.71
N PRO A 525 55.86 -19.58 -3.96
CA PRO A 525 56.28 -19.20 -5.32
C PRO A 525 56.60 -20.37 -6.24
N ASP A 526 57.02 -21.50 -5.67
CA ASP A 526 57.25 -22.77 -6.37
C ASP A 526 55.96 -23.61 -6.49
N TRP A 527 54.78 -23.04 -6.19
CA TRP A 527 53.47 -23.72 -6.16
C TRP A 527 53.34 -24.87 -5.17
N SER A 528 54.33 -25.15 -4.33
CA SER A 528 54.08 -25.87 -3.08
C SER A 528 53.12 -25.06 -2.21
N GLY A 529 52.60 -25.61 -1.13
CA GLY A 529 51.76 -24.82 -0.24
C GLY A 529 51.68 -25.36 1.17
N GLU A 530 51.13 -24.52 2.05
CA GLU A 530 51.01 -24.83 3.47
C GLU A 530 49.64 -24.40 4.00
N PHE A 531 49.17 -25.07 5.05
CA PHE A 531 48.02 -24.60 5.80
C PHE A 531 48.45 -23.42 6.66
N VAL A 532 47.77 -22.29 6.52
CA VAL A 532 48.05 -21.05 7.28
C VAL A 532 46.98 -20.74 8.32
N ALA A 533 45.80 -21.37 8.20
CA ALA A 533 44.68 -21.17 9.09
C ALA A 533 43.76 -22.39 9.13
N GLU A 534 43.22 -22.71 10.29
CA GLU A 534 42.28 -23.82 10.48
C GLU A 534 41.30 -23.50 11.62
N SER A 535 40.04 -23.87 11.41
CA SER A 535 39.01 -23.99 12.44
C SER A 535 38.41 -25.38 12.33
N ILE A 536 38.38 -26.11 13.44
CA ILE A 536 37.91 -27.51 13.51
C ILE A 536 36.84 -27.68 14.58
N ALA A 537 35.90 -28.59 14.32
CA ALA A 537 34.99 -29.11 15.32
C ALA A 537 35.74 -30.07 16.29
N PRO A 538 35.29 -30.20 17.54
CA PRO A 538 35.92 -31.11 18.50
C PRO A 538 35.94 -32.56 17.99
N GLY A 539 37.06 -33.26 18.19
CA GLY A 539 37.22 -34.68 17.83
C GLY A 539 37.98 -34.96 16.53
N TRP A 540 38.32 -33.93 15.75
CA TRP A 540 39.11 -34.06 14.52
C TRP A 540 40.58 -33.67 14.71
N ARG A 541 41.49 -34.30 13.96
CA ARG A 541 42.93 -34.00 14.03
C ARG A 541 43.22 -32.63 13.40
N SER A 542 44.06 -31.80 14.02
CA SER A 542 44.45 -30.52 13.39
C SER A 542 45.42 -30.75 12.23
N LEU A 543 45.11 -30.18 11.06
CA LEU A 543 46.02 -30.16 9.91
C LEU A 543 47.19 -29.19 10.12
N LEU A 544 46.98 -28.08 10.83
CA LEU A 544 48.05 -27.14 11.19
C LEU A 544 49.10 -27.76 12.11
N GLU A 545 48.68 -28.60 13.07
CA GLU A 545 49.61 -29.31 13.95
C GLU A 545 50.23 -30.52 13.27
N ALA A 546 49.44 -31.26 12.48
CA ALA A 546 49.93 -32.40 11.75
C ALA A 546 51.03 -32.00 10.74
N GLN A 547 50.92 -30.85 10.07
CA GLN A 547 51.97 -30.37 9.15
C GLN A 547 53.30 -30.07 9.86
N LYS A 548 53.31 -29.78 11.17
CA LYS A 548 54.55 -29.50 11.92
C LYS A 548 55.28 -30.76 12.39
N GLN A 549 54.56 -31.89 12.45
CA GLN A 549 55.06 -33.16 13.00
C GLN A 549 55.35 -34.18 11.92
N ASP A 550 54.73 -34.03 10.77
CA ASP A 550 54.81 -34.94 9.65
C ASP A 550 55.26 -34.14 8.43
N ASP A 551 56.55 -34.22 8.10
CA ASP A 551 57.12 -33.58 6.92
C ASP A 551 56.40 -34.02 5.65
N SER A 552 55.68 -35.16 5.61
CA SER A 552 54.88 -35.57 4.44
C SER A 552 53.62 -34.71 4.21
N LEU A 553 53.21 -33.88 5.18
CA LEU A 553 52.16 -32.86 5.03
C LEU A 553 52.71 -31.51 4.54
N GLN A 554 54.03 -31.29 4.62
CA GLN A 554 54.75 -30.12 4.07
C GLN A 554 55.54 -30.45 2.79
N GLN A 555 55.93 -31.71 2.61
CA GLN A 555 56.59 -32.29 1.45
C GLN A 555 55.58 -33.03 0.59
N ASN A 556 55.81 -33.04 -0.72
CA ASN A 556 54.99 -33.72 -1.70
C ASN A 556 54.59 -35.14 -1.25
N PHE A 557 53.28 -35.39 -1.22
CA PHE A 557 52.71 -36.72 -1.02
C PHE A 557 52.94 -37.60 -2.24
N THR A 558 54.11 -38.20 -2.38
CA THR A 558 54.33 -39.31 -3.33
C THR A 558 55.36 -40.28 -2.78
N ALA A 559 54.91 -41.35 -2.13
CA ALA A 559 55.74 -42.51 -1.83
C ALA A 559 54.99 -43.85 -1.94
N ASP A 560 53.83 -43.91 -2.61
CA ASP A 560 53.13 -45.19 -2.80
C ASP A 560 52.82 -45.46 -4.27
N GLU A 561 52.99 -46.73 -4.66
CA GLU A 561 53.27 -47.25 -6.02
C GLU A 561 52.09 -47.12 -7.03
N GLY A 562 51.04 -46.37 -6.72
CA GLY A 562 49.76 -46.37 -7.46
C GLY A 562 49.38 -45.13 -8.29
N CYS A 563 50.14 -44.03 -8.26
CA CYS A 563 49.76 -42.77 -8.95
C CYS A 563 50.68 -42.44 -10.14
N VAL A 564 50.14 -42.51 -11.37
CA VAL A 564 50.84 -42.35 -12.67
C VAL A 564 51.08 -40.84 -12.93
N ILE A 565 52.28 -40.31 -13.29
CA ILE A 565 52.95 -40.30 -14.61
C ILE A 565 54.50 -40.05 -14.51
N LYS A 566 55.26 -41.12 -14.81
CA LYS A 566 56.56 -41.38 -15.51
C LYS A 566 57.67 -40.31 -15.80
N ASN A 567 58.82 -40.46 -15.08
CA ASN A 567 60.24 -40.78 -15.48
C ASN A 567 61.10 -39.95 -16.48
N ILE A 568 62.44 -39.69 -16.39
CA ILE A 568 63.57 -39.51 -15.41
C ILE A 568 64.68 -38.74 -16.23
N PRO A 569 65.64 -37.93 -15.67
CA PRO A 569 67.01 -38.47 -15.47
C PRO A 569 67.84 -37.86 -14.30
N ALA A 570 68.71 -38.71 -13.72
CA ALA A 570 69.97 -38.46 -12.98
C ALA A 570 69.97 -37.81 -11.56
N PRO A 571 70.95 -38.15 -10.70
CA PRO A 571 70.99 -37.76 -9.29
C PRO A 571 71.49 -36.33 -9.13
N GLY A 572 70.70 -35.48 -8.44
CA GLY A 572 71.05 -34.08 -8.16
C GLY A 572 69.92 -33.06 -8.33
N SER A 573 68.67 -33.48 -8.53
CA SER A 573 67.53 -32.57 -8.76
C SER A 573 66.47 -32.67 -7.66
N THR A 574 66.23 -31.53 -7.02
CA THR A 574 65.08 -31.18 -6.18
C THR A 574 63.77 -31.52 -6.91
N THR A 575 62.89 -32.29 -6.26
CA THR A 575 61.65 -32.82 -6.87
C THR A 575 60.42 -32.10 -6.31
N VAL A 576 59.49 -31.74 -7.20
CA VAL A 576 58.51 -30.65 -7.04
C VAL A 576 57.07 -31.12 -7.31
N ASP A 577 56.06 -30.45 -6.74
CA ASP A 577 54.63 -30.80 -6.86
C ASP A 577 54.17 -30.68 -8.31
N THR A 578 54.09 -31.80 -9.03
CA THR A 578 53.79 -31.77 -10.46
C THR A 578 52.29 -31.73 -10.80
N PHE A 579 51.31 -31.87 -9.90
CA PHE A 579 49.89 -31.78 -10.30
C PHE A 579 49.39 -30.33 -10.29
N LEU A 580 49.67 -29.57 -9.22
CA LEU A 580 49.35 -28.14 -9.17
C LEU A 580 50.36 -27.30 -9.99
N GLN A 581 51.63 -27.73 -10.13
CA GLN A 581 52.59 -27.08 -11.03
C GLN A 581 52.40 -27.40 -12.51
N ASN A 582 52.27 -28.67 -12.93
CA ASN A 582 52.19 -28.98 -14.36
C ASN A 582 50.92 -28.38 -14.98
N ASN A 583 49.88 -28.21 -14.17
CA ASN A 583 48.65 -27.55 -14.57
C ASN A 583 48.59 -26.05 -14.21
N LYS A 584 49.56 -25.48 -13.47
CA LYS A 584 49.52 -24.11 -12.93
C LYS A 584 48.18 -23.75 -12.26
N GLY A 585 47.51 -24.74 -11.66
CA GLY A 585 46.15 -24.64 -11.12
C GLY A 585 45.01 -24.64 -12.17
N SER A 586 45.19 -25.16 -13.38
CA SER A 586 44.26 -25.01 -14.52
C SER A 586 42.80 -25.41 -14.24
N SER A 587 42.53 -26.48 -13.48
CA SER A 587 41.13 -26.86 -13.20
C SER A 587 40.39 -25.92 -12.24
N LEU A 588 41.13 -25.10 -11.46
CA LEU A 588 40.61 -24.11 -10.50
C LEU A 588 40.79 -22.66 -10.98
N ARG A 589 41.62 -22.41 -12.01
CA ARG A 589 41.65 -21.12 -12.72
C ARG A 589 40.40 -20.90 -13.56
N ASP A 590 39.83 -21.97 -14.12
CA ASP A 590 38.66 -21.92 -15.01
C ASP A 590 37.32 -22.18 -14.30
N ARG A 591 37.35 -22.52 -12.99
CA ARG A 591 36.16 -22.81 -12.18
C ARG A 591 36.08 -21.90 -10.95
N GLN A 592 34.87 -21.42 -10.62
CA GLN A 592 34.67 -20.55 -9.46
C GLN A 592 34.78 -21.28 -8.11
N TYR A 593 34.48 -22.58 -8.07
CA TYR A 593 34.58 -23.46 -6.92
C TYR A 593 34.73 -24.92 -7.39
N LEU A 594 35.18 -25.80 -6.48
CA LEU A 594 35.18 -27.25 -6.64
C LEU A 594 34.40 -27.86 -5.48
N GLN A 595 33.38 -28.65 -5.78
CA GLN A 595 32.54 -29.35 -4.80
C GLN A 595 32.65 -30.85 -5.01
N VAL A 596 32.77 -31.59 -3.91
CA VAL A 596 32.79 -33.05 -3.86
C VAL A 596 31.88 -33.50 -2.72
N ASP A 597 30.79 -34.19 -3.04
CA ASP A 597 29.78 -34.60 -2.06
C ASP A 597 30.15 -35.88 -1.30
N ASP A 598 30.90 -36.78 -1.94
CA ASP A 598 31.55 -37.92 -1.29
C ASP A 598 32.86 -38.25 -2.01
N VAL A 599 33.97 -38.18 -1.27
CA VAL A 599 35.32 -38.44 -1.76
C VAL A 599 35.47 -39.87 -2.30
N TYR A 600 34.75 -40.85 -1.73
CA TYR A 600 34.87 -42.26 -2.12
C TYR A 600 33.92 -42.65 -3.27
N ALA A 601 32.93 -41.80 -3.56
CA ALA A 601 32.10 -41.93 -4.75
C ALA A 601 32.63 -41.09 -5.92
N ALA A 602 33.56 -40.17 -5.65
CA ALA A 602 34.28 -39.43 -6.67
C ALA A 602 35.30 -40.37 -7.35
N ASP A 603 35.41 -40.26 -8.68
CA ASP A 603 36.32 -41.06 -9.52
C ASP A 603 37.78 -40.60 -9.36
N PHE A 604 38.27 -40.64 -8.12
CA PHE A 604 39.63 -40.26 -7.74
C PHE A 604 40.56 -41.46 -7.71
N SER A 605 41.84 -41.23 -7.97
CA SER A 605 42.86 -42.27 -7.83
C SER A 605 43.00 -42.69 -6.37
N ALA A 606 43.33 -43.96 -6.11
CA ALA A 606 43.51 -44.48 -4.76
C ALA A 606 44.51 -43.66 -3.93
N CYS A 607 45.62 -43.24 -4.56
CA CYS A 607 46.62 -42.37 -3.94
C CYS A 607 46.06 -40.97 -3.55
N TYR A 608 45.14 -40.40 -4.33
CA TYR A 608 44.50 -39.12 -3.98
C TYR A 608 43.48 -39.27 -2.85
N ILE A 609 42.78 -40.41 -2.80
CA ILE A 609 41.88 -40.75 -1.68
C ILE A 609 42.69 -40.89 -0.38
N GLU A 610 43.87 -41.54 -0.39
CA GLU A 610 44.75 -41.63 0.78
C GLU A 610 45.21 -40.26 1.31
N LEU A 611 45.47 -39.31 0.40
CA LEU A 611 45.75 -37.92 0.78
C LEU A 611 44.54 -37.26 1.48
N LEU A 612 43.35 -37.39 0.90
CA LEU A 612 42.12 -36.85 1.48
C LEU A 612 41.74 -37.55 2.80
N ASP A 613 42.12 -38.81 2.98
CA ASP A 613 41.99 -39.56 4.24
C ASP A 613 42.90 -39.02 5.34
N LYS A 614 44.12 -38.59 4.99
CA LYS A 614 44.97 -37.85 5.94
C LYS A 614 44.33 -36.52 6.36
N PHE A 615 43.55 -35.91 5.47
CA PHE A 615 42.71 -34.77 5.82
C PHE A 615 41.41 -35.17 6.52
N GLN A 616 41.10 -36.46 6.67
CA GLN A 616 39.83 -36.97 7.19
C GLN A 616 38.62 -36.39 6.42
N ALA A 617 38.79 -36.08 5.13
CA ALA A 617 37.78 -35.45 4.30
C ALA A 617 36.82 -36.49 3.71
N ARG A 618 35.54 -36.43 4.07
CA ARG A 618 34.48 -37.23 3.44
C ARG A 618 33.77 -36.49 2.32
N ALA A 619 33.62 -35.18 2.45
CA ALA A 619 33.07 -34.28 1.43
C ALA A 619 33.74 -32.90 1.59
N TYR A 620 33.84 -32.12 0.51
CA TYR A 620 34.43 -30.78 0.61
C TYR A 620 33.98 -29.82 -0.47
N ILE A 621 34.09 -28.53 -0.15
CA ILE A 621 34.05 -27.43 -1.10
C ILE A 621 35.31 -26.58 -0.97
N THR A 622 35.93 -26.27 -2.11
CA THR A 622 37.15 -25.47 -2.19
C THR A 622 36.98 -24.34 -3.19
N ILE A 623 37.39 -23.13 -2.81
CA ILE A 623 37.37 -21.94 -3.67
C ILE A 623 38.78 -21.32 -3.78
N PRO A 624 39.14 -20.78 -4.95
CA PRO A 624 40.39 -20.04 -5.12
C PRO A 624 40.34 -18.67 -4.44
N VAL A 625 41.41 -18.27 -3.74
CA VAL A 625 41.57 -16.94 -3.15
C VAL A 625 42.59 -16.16 -3.97
N TYR A 626 42.20 -14.99 -4.50
CA TYR A 626 43.04 -14.15 -5.33
C TYR A 626 43.50 -12.91 -4.58
N GLN A 627 44.75 -12.51 -4.79
CA GLN A 627 45.31 -11.24 -4.35
C GLN A 627 45.60 -10.41 -5.62
N GLY A 628 44.73 -9.44 -5.93
CA GLY A 628 44.69 -8.84 -7.26
C GLY A 628 44.43 -9.90 -8.33
N ASP A 629 45.28 -9.98 -9.35
CA ASP A 629 45.18 -10.99 -10.42
C ASP A 629 45.96 -12.28 -10.12
N LYS A 630 46.64 -12.37 -8.98
CA LYS A 630 47.45 -13.54 -8.60
C LYS A 630 46.63 -14.51 -7.76
N LEU A 631 46.55 -15.77 -8.16
CA LEU A 631 46.04 -16.85 -7.31
C LEU A 631 46.98 -17.00 -6.11
N TRP A 632 46.47 -16.67 -4.92
CA TRP A 632 47.26 -16.62 -3.68
C TRP A 632 47.13 -17.91 -2.87
N GLY A 633 45.95 -18.52 -2.86
CA GLY A 633 45.68 -19.72 -2.06
C GLY A 633 44.30 -20.32 -2.31
N LEU A 634 43.88 -21.22 -1.42
CA LEU A 634 42.59 -21.87 -1.42
C LEU A 634 41.90 -21.67 -0.06
N LEU A 635 40.59 -21.47 -0.09
CA LEU A 635 39.71 -21.52 1.09
C LEU A 635 38.83 -22.76 0.94
N ALA A 636 38.90 -23.68 1.91
CA ALA A 636 38.21 -24.96 1.83
C ALA A 636 37.39 -25.24 3.09
N ALA A 637 36.19 -25.80 2.90
CA ALA A 637 35.35 -26.33 3.96
C ALA A 637 35.19 -27.85 3.76
N TYR A 638 35.43 -28.62 4.81
CA TYR A 638 35.38 -30.07 4.83
C TYR A 638 34.26 -30.55 5.75
N GLN A 639 33.52 -31.55 5.29
CA GLN A 639 32.75 -32.44 6.15
C GLN A 639 33.59 -33.70 6.38
N ASN A 640 33.86 -33.98 7.64
CA ASN A 640 34.71 -35.08 8.08
C ASN A 640 33.86 -36.25 8.58
N SER A 641 32.65 -35.97 9.10
CA SER A 641 31.74 -36.95 9.69
C SER A 641 31.06 -37.87 8.68
N GLY A 642 30.99 -37.50 7.39
CA GLY A 642 30.29 -38.27 6.37
C GLY A 642 30.15 -37.53 5.03
N ALA A 643 29.54 -38.21 4.05
CA ALA A 643 29.15 -37.59 2.78
C ALA A 643 28.17 -36.44 3.03
N ARG A 644 28.27 -35.37 2.23
CA ARG A 644 27.44 -34.18 2.36
C ARG A 644 27.18 -33.59 0.99
N HIS A 645 25.91 -33.40 0.65
CA HIS A 645 25.53 -32.59 -0.48
C HIS A 645 25.54 -31.11 -0.09
N TRP A 646 26.44 -30.33 -0.68
CA TRP A 646 26.53 -28.89 -0.41
C TRP A 646 25.41 -28.14 -1.12
N GLN A 647 24.64 -27.37 -0.37
CA GLN A 647 23.50 -26.61 -0.90
C GLN A 647 23.99 -25.39 -1.68
N ALA A 648 23.23 -24.91 -2.67
CA ALA A 648 23.61 -23.76 -3.49
C ALA A 648 23.91 -22.51 -2.65
N GLU A 649 23.17 -22.30 -1.57
CA GLU A 649 23.34 -21.19 -0.63
C GLU A 649 24.68 -21.27 0.12
N GLU A 650 25.18 -22.48 0.42
CA GLU A 650 26.44 -22.69 1.13
C GLU A 650 27.65 -22.36 0.25
N ILE A 651 27.54 -22.68 -1.04
CA ILE A 651 28.51 -22.35 -2.08
C ILE A 651 28.58 -20.82 -2.25
N GLU A 652 27.42 -20.16 -2.31
CA GLU A 652 27.34 -18.71 -2.48
C GLU A 652 27.98 -17.95 -1.30
N ILE A 653 27.76 -18.41 -0.06
CA ILE A 653 28.42 -17.85 1.13
C ILE A 653 29.95 -17.90 1.00
N MET A 654 30.50 -19.05 0.59
CA MET A 654 31.94 -19.22 0.37
C MET A 654 32.46 -18.23 -0.70
N LEU A 655 31.74 -18.11 -1.82
CA LEU A 655 32.09 -17.18 -2.91
C LEU A 655 32.02 -15.70 -2.50
N GLN A 656 31.07 -15.30 -1.67
CA GLN A 656 30.94 -13.93 -1.18
C GLN A 656 32.11 -13.53 -0.26
N VAL A 657 32.68 -14.47 0.50
CA VAL A 657 33.84 -14.21 1.37
C VAL A 657 35.17 -14.20 0.61
N ARG A 658 35.25 -14.85 -0.56
CA ARG A 658 36.45 -14.94 -1.40
C ARG A 658 37.10 -13.59 -1.69
N ASN A 659 36.34 -12.66 -2.24
CA ASN A 659 36.89 -11.38 -2.72
C ASN A 659 37.30 -10.45 -1.57
N PRO A 660 36.50 -10.25 -0.50
CA PRO A 660 36.91 -9.48 0.67
C PRO A 660 38.18 -10.02 1.33
N LEU A 661 38.34 -11.35 1.42
CA LEU A 661 39.56 -11.97 1.96
C LEU A 661 40.78 -11.61 1.10
N GLY A 662 40.66 -11.71 -0.22
CA GLY A 662 41.71 -11.31 -1.17
C GLY A 662 42.16 -9.85 -1.07
N ILE A 663 41.19 -8.94 -0.93
CA ILE A 663 41.45 -7.50 -0.77
C ILE A 663 42.14 -7.21 0.58
N ALA A 664 41.66 -7.83 1.66
CA ALA A 664 42.25 -7.66 2.99
C ALA A 664 43.72 -8.14 3.03
N LEU A 665 44.05 -9.20 2.30
CA LEU A 665 45.43 -9.69 2.14
C LEU A 665 46.32 -8.67 1.43
N GLN A 666 45.83 -8.08 0.34
CA GLN A 666 46.57 -7.04 -0.39
C GLN A 666 46.86 -5.80 0.48
N GLN A 667 45.92 -5.40 1.31
CA GLN A 667 46.09 -4.25 2.22
C GLN A 667 47.09 -4.54 3.35
N ALA A 668 47.04 -5.73 3.95
CA ALA A 668 47.93 -6.11 5.04
C ALA A 668 49.41 -6.13 4.60
N GLU A 669 49.71 -6.66 3.41
CA GLU A 669 51.08 -6.70 2.87
C GLU A 669 51.62 -5.31 2.49
N ALA A 670 50.78 -4.47 1.85
CA ALA A 670 51.16 -3.11 1.49
C ALA A 670 51.53 -2.26 2.72
N LEU A 671 50.77 -2.40 3.82
CA LEU A 671 51.04 -1.70 5.07
C LEU A 671 52.37 -2.14 5.70
N GLN A 672 52.66 -3.44 5.71
CA GLN A 672 53.91 -3.98 6.26
C GLN A 672 55.13 -3.45 5.50
N GLN A 673 55.03 -3.30 4.17
CA GLN A 673 56.10 -2.74 3.34
C GLN A 673 56.31 -1.24 3.56
N VAL A 674 55.23 -0.47 3.71
CA VAL A 674 55.29 0.97 4.04
C VAL A 674 55.94 1.18 5.42
N GLN A 675 55.57 0.39 6.42
CA GLN A 675 56.17 0.46 7.76
C GLN A 675 57.67 0.17 7.76
N ALA A 676 58.11 -0.88 7.06
CA ALA A 676 59.52 -1.23 6.95
C ALA A 676 60.35 -0.13 6.25
N THR A 677 59.78 0.51 5.22
CA THR A 677 60.43 1.59 4.48
C THR A 677 60.52 2.87 5.31
N SER A 678 59.46 3.22 6.04
CA SER A 678 59.40 4.38 6.94
C SER A 678 60.45 4.30 8.06
N ALA A 679 60.65 3.12 8.65
CA ALA A 679 61.66 2.92 9.70
C ALA A 679 63.10 3.16 9.19
N LYS A 680 63.44 2.71 7.99
CA LYS A 680 64.77 2.95 7.37
C LYS A 680 65.02 4.43 7.09
N LEU A 681 64.04 5.13 6.51
CA LEU A 681 64.11 6.58 6.26
C LEU A 681 64.28 7.39 7.56
N SER A 682 63.58 7.00 8.63
CA SER A 682 63.68 7.67 9.93
C SER A 682 65.09 7.54 10.55
N ARG A 683 65.75 6.39 10.38
CA ARG A 683 67.12 6.17 10.89
C ARG A 683 68.15 7.01 10.12
N ALA A 684 68.05 7.07 8.79
CA ALA A 684 68.91 7.90 7.95
C ALA A 684 68.80 9.40 8.29
N ALA A 685 67.57 9.91 8.46
CA ALA A 685 67.34 11.31 8.84
C ALA A 685 67.93 11.66 10.23
N THR A 686 67.92 10.71 11.18
CA THR A 686 68.47 10.91 12.52
C THR A 686 70.00 11.05 12.49
N ILE A 687 70.68 10.24 11.67
CA ILE A 687 72.14 10.33 11.46
C ILE A 687 72.51 11.67 10.82
N GLU A 688 71.76 12.13 9.80
CA GLU A 688 71.99 13.42 9.14
C GLU A 688 71.82 14.61 10.10
N GLN A 689 70.79 14.59 10.95
CA GLN A 689 70.61 15.59 12.01
C GLN A 689 71.77 15.59 13.01
N ALA A 690 72.29 14.41 13.38
CA ALA A 690 73.42 14.27 14.29
C ALA A 690 74.72 14.83 13.69
N VAL A 691 75.01 14.59 12.40
CA VAL A 691 76.17 15.18 11.71
C VAL A 691 76.08 16.70 11.66
N THR A 692 74.89 17.25 11.37
CA THR A 692 74.66 18.70 11.38
C THR A 692 74.90 19.29 12.78
N ARG A 693 74.42 18.59 13.81
CA ARG A 693 74.63 18.98 15.22
C ARG A 693 76.11 18.97 15.59
N ILE A 694 76.86 17.92 15.23
CA ILE A 694 78.31 17.82 15.45
C ILE A 694 79.05 18.96 14.73
N THR A 695 78.69 19.23 13.48
CA THR A 695 79.25 20.32 12.65
C THR A 695 79.03 21.68 13.31
N SER A 696 77.80 21.97 13.76
CA SER A 696 77.49 23.24 14.42
C SER A 696 78.25 23.44 15.75
N ARG A 697 78.50 22.36 16.50
CA ARG A 697 79.28 22.41 17.75
C ARG A 697 80.76 22.67 17.48
N LEU A 698 81.34 22.02 16.47
CA LEU A 698 82.73 22.27 16.05
C LEU A 698 82.95 23.71 15.60
N LEU A 699 81.99 24.27 14.86
CA LEU A 699 82.08 25.66 14.38
C LEU A 699 81.94 26.69 15.50
N ARG A 700 81.07 26.45 16.49
CA ARG A 700 80.72 27.41 17.56
C ARG A 700 81.60 27.31 18.82
N SER A 701 82.33 26.22 19.05
CA SER A 701 83.18 26.09 20.23
C SER A 701 84.33 27.11 20.21
N LEU A 702 84.52 27.82 21.33
CA LEU A 702 85.66 28.72 21.57
C LEU A 702 86.92 27.95 22.04
N ASP A 703 86.73 26.76 22.59
CA ASP A 703 87.78 25.81 22.97
C ASP A 703 87.74 24.62 22.01
N THR A 704 88.25 24.85 20.80
CA THR A 704 88.19 23.89 19.70
C THR A 704 89.01 22.63 20.00
N GLU A 705 90.06 22.74 20.82
CA GLU A 705 90.95 21.64 21.19
C GLU A 705 90.23 20.62 22.09
N SER A 706 89.57 21.08 23.16
CA SER A 706 88.75 20.22 24.02
C SER A 706 87.57 19.59 23.28
N ALA A 707 86.97 20.33 22.34
CA ALA A 707 85.90 19.80 21.50
C ALA A 707 86.37 18.63 20.63
N ILE A 708 87.52 18.75 19.96
CA ILE A 708 88.07 17.71 19.08
C ILE A 708 88.47 16.45 19.87
N TYR A 709 89.18 16.60 20.99
CA TYR A 709 89.78 15.44 21.68
C TYR A 709 88.89 14.80 22.75
N LYS A 710 87.81 15.44 23.20
CA LYS A 710 86.92 14.86 24.23
C LYS A 710 85.47 14.71 23.80
N ILE A 711 84.95 15.65 23.01
CA ILE A 711 83.53 15.71 22.69
C ILE A 711 83.23 14.88 21.42
N ILE A 712 84.06 14.99 20.40
CA ILE A 712 83.81 14.33 19.10
C ILE A 712 83.80 12.80 19.18
N PRO A 713 84.80 12.12 19.77
CA PRO A 713 84.75 10.66 19.86
C PRO A 713 83.47 10.17 20.56
N LYS A 714 83.03 10.88 21.60
CA LYS A 714 81.80 10.56 22.34
C LYS A 714 80.54 10.77 21.49
N GLU A 715 80.43 11.87 20.76
CA GLU A 715 79.26 12.16 19.94
C GLU A 715 79.17 11.27 18.70
N VAL A 716 80.29 10.96 18.07
CA VAL A 716 80.35 10.03 16.93
C VAL A 716 80.00 8.61 17.39
N ARG A 717 80.48 8.19 18.56
CA ARG A 717 80.11 6.90 19.17
C ARG A 717 78.60 6.79 19.39
N GLN A 718 77.98 7.85 19.90
CA GLN A 718 76.52 7.91 20.09
C GLN A 718 75.75 7.95 18.77
N MET A 719 76.23 8.73 17.79
CA MET A 719 75.60 8.86 16.47
C MET A 719 75.55 7.53 15.73
N LEU A 720 76.66 6.80 15.71
CA LEU A 720 76.78 5.51 15.02
C LEU A 720 76.35 4.32 15.87
N ALA A 721 75.99 4.54 17.14
CA ALA A 721 75.81 3.48 18.14
C ALA A 721 76.99 2.47 18.14
N ALA A 722 78.21 2.97 17.94
CA ALA A 722 79.42 2.16 17.98
C ALA A 722 79.88 1.93 19.42
N GLU A 723 80.71 0.92 19.65
CA GLU A 723 81.21 0.61 20.98
C GLU A 723 82.47 1.41 21.31
N ARG A 724 83.31 1.71 20.33
CA ARG A 724 84.47 2.59 20.50
C ARG A 724 84.65 3.50 19.30
N VAL A 725 85.05 4.75 19.54
CA VAL A 725 85.50 5.69 18.52
C VAL A 725 86.79 6.33 18.97
N VAL A 726 87.79 6.37 18.10
CA VAL A 726 89.13 6.89 18.39
C VAL A 726 89.60 7.83 17.29
N LEU A 727 90.44 8.78 17.68
CA LEU A 727 91.16 9.66 16.78
C LEU A 727 92.64 9.28 16.83
N TYR A 728 93.20 8.94 15.67
CA TYR A 728 94.59 8.54 15.49
C TYR A 728 95.33 9.64 14.73
N LYS A 729 96.52 10.02 15.19
CA LYS A 729 97.34 11.09 14.59
C LYS A 729 98.63 10.51 14.04
N PHE A 730 98.98 10.87 12.80
CA PHE A 730 100.26 10.51 12.22
C PHE A 730 101.40 11.37 12.79
N LYS A 731 102.53 10.72 13.05
CA LYS A 731 103.83 11.31 13.35
C LYS A 731 104.59 11.61 12.03
N PRO A 732 105.66 12.42 12.06
CA PRO A 732 106.42 12.76 10.84
C PRO A 732 107.04 11.56 10.11
N ASP A 733 107.29 10.46 10.83
CA ASP A 733 107.78 9.19 10.28
C ASP A 733 106.64 8.29 9.75
N TRP A 734 105.40 8.80 9.71
CA TRP A 734 104.18 8.07 9.36
C TRP A 734 103.79 6.92 10.30
N GLY A 735 104.49 6.75 11.42
CA GLY A 735 103.95 6.08 12.59
C GLY A 735 102.81 6.91 13.18
N GLY A 736 102.12 6.43 14.21
CA GLY A 736 101.11 7.26 14.83
C GLY A 736 100.67 6.81 16.20
N GLU A 737 99.88 7.67 16.81
CA GLU A 737 99.41 7.49 18.17
C GLU A 737 97.92 7.81 18.27
N PHE A 738 97.24 7.14 19.18
CA PHE A 738 95.88 7.52 19.54
C PHE A 738 95.95 8.80 20.38
N VAL A 739 95.20 9.83 19.96
CA VAL A 739 95.19 11.15 20.60
C VAL A 739 93.86 11.44 21.30
N ALA A 740 92.82 10.67 21.00
CA ALA A 740 91.54 10.72 21.70
C ALA A 740 90.74 9.43 21.54
N GLU A 741 89.92 9.13 22.54
CA GLU A 741 89.08 7.93 22.57
C GLU A 741 87.74 8.20 23.29
N SER A 742 86.68 7.56 22.82
CA SER A 742 85.50 7.26 23.61
C SER A 742 85.12 5.79 23.42
N ALA A 743 85.04 5.04 24.51
CA ALA A 743 84.60 3.65 24.52
C ALA A 743 83.35 3.47 25.40
N ALA A 744 82.54 2.45 25.11
CA ALA A 744 81.49 1.96 25.98
C ALA A 744 82.10 1.34 27.25
N ALA A 745 81.35 1.33 28.36
CA ALA A 745 81.84 0.81 29.62
C ALA A 745 82.17 -0.69 29.51
N GLY A 746 83.34 -1.10 30.01
CA GLY A 746 83.79 -2.50 30.01
C GLY A 746 84.94 -2.80 29.05
N TRP A 747 85.30 -1.87 28.16
CA TRP A 747 86.42 -2.01 27.24
C TRP A 747 87.67 -1.26 27.70
N SER A 748 88.84 -1.82 27.43
CA SER A 748 90.13 -1.26 27.84
C SER A 748 90.43 0.03 27.07
N SER A 749 91.04 1.06 27.68
CA SER A 749 91.38 2.29 26.94
C SER A 749 92.60 2.05 26.05
N LEU A 750 92.45 2.28 24.75
CA LEU A 750 93.57 2.18 23.81
C LEU A 750 94.65 3.24 24.06
N LEU A 751 94.28 4.38 24.63
CA LEU A 751 95.24 5.42 25.05
C LEU A 751 96.19 4.94 26.16
N GLU A 752 95.77 3.96 26.96
CA GLU A 752 96.56 3.43 28.08
C GLU A 752 97.26 2.11 27.72
N VAL A 753 96.57 1.25 26.96
CA VAL A 753 97.03 -0.12 26.67
C VAL A 753 97.88 -0.20 25.42
N LEU A 754 97.61 0.62 24.40
CA LEU A 754 98.32 0.57 23.12
C LEU A 754 98.45 1.97 22.49
N PRO A 755 99.15 2.91 23.16
CA PRO A 755 99.13 4.33 22.81
C PRO A 755 99.74 4.65 21.45
N VAL A 756 100.68 3.82 20.97
CA VAL A 756 101.41 4.00 19.72
C VAL A 756 101.28 2.74 18.89
N ILE A 757 100.90 2.88 17.62
CA ILE A 757 100.90 1.81 16.64
C ILE A 757 102.00 2.11 15.62
N GLU A 758 102.98 1.21 15.53
CA GLU A 758 103.98 1.22 14.46
C GLU A 758 103.50 0.29 13.34
N ASP A 759 102.63 0.82 12.47
CA ASP A 759 102.21 0.12 11.27
C ASP A 759 103.22 0.36 10.15
N SER A 760 104.11 -0.63 9.92
CA SER A 760 105.14 -0.56 8.88
C SER A 760 104.55 -0.33 7.49
N HIS A 761 103.33 -0.82 7.22
CA HIS A 761 102.68 -0.63 5.92
C HIS A 761 102.24 0.83 5.75
N LEU A 762 101.62 1.44 6.77
CA LEU A 762 101.28 2.86 6.73
C LEU A 762 102.51 3.76 6.70
N GLN A 763 103.63 3.34 7.30
CA GLN A 763 104.91 4.04 7.23
C GLN A 763 105.53 4.00 5.83
N ASP A 764 105.69 2.81 5.26
CA ASP A 764 106.29 2.61 3.93
C ASP A 764 105.49 3.27 2.82
N THR A 765 104.16 3.25 2.95
CA THR A 765 103.24 3.84 1.96
C THR A 765 102.86 5.29 2.27
N GLN A 766 103.41 5.87 3.34
CA GLN A 766 103.13 7.23 3.79
C GLN A 766 101.62 7.52 3.90
N GLY A 767 100.92 6.71 4.70
CA GLY A 767 99.47 6.81 4.97
C GLY A 767 98.58 5.90 4.12
N GLY A 768 99.15 5.11 3.20
CA GLY A 768 98.45 4.08 2.43
C GLY A 768 97.22 4.59 1.68
N ARG A 769 96.13 3.82 1.73
CA ARG A 769 94.86 4.16 1.06
C ARG A 769 94.24 5.48 1.52
N TYR A 770 94.52 5.90 2.75
CA TYR A 770 93.92 7.08 3.36
C TYR A 770 94.49 8.37 2.78
N ARG A 771 95.72 8.35 2.24
CA ARG A 771 96.35 9.52 1.60
C ARG A 771 95.57 10.01 0.38
N GLN A 772 94.86 9.11 -0.30
CA GLN A 772 94.00 9.40 -1.44
C GLN A 772 92.53 9.61 -1.05
N GLY A 773 92.22 9.74 0.25
CA GLY A 773 90.86 9.91 0.73
C GLY A 773 90.06 8.59 0.87
N GLY A 774 90.69 7.44 0.67
CA GLY A 774 90.01 6.14 0.75
C GLY A 774 89.51 5.84 2.16
N THR A 775 88.24 5.49 2.30
CA THR A 775 87.66 4.96 3.53
C THR A 775 87.66 3.42 3.51
N ILE A 776 87.48 2.80 4.66
CA ILE A 776 87.30 1.34 4.76
C ILE A 776 86.23 1.04 5.80
N ALA A 777 85.37 0.07 5.50
CA ALA A 777 84.47 -0.54 6.46
C ALA A 777 84.60 -2.06 6.37
N VAL A 778 84.79 -2.69 7.52
CA VAL A 778 85.01 -4.13 7.68
C VAL A 778 83.95 -4.63 8.64
N ASN A 779 83.09 -5.52 8.14
CA ASN A 779 81.96 -6.03 8.91
C ASN A 779 82.34 -7.14 9.90
N ASP A 780 83.42 -7.87 9.60
CA ASP A 780 84.04 -8.87 10.47
C ASP A 780 85.53 -9.01 10.13
N ILE A 781 86.41 -8.86 11.12
CA ILE A 781 87.87 -8.95 10.93
C ILE A 781 88.35 -10.36 10.54
N TYR A 782 87.61 -11.42 10.88
CA TYR A 782 88.02 -12.80 10.57
C TYR A 782 87.65 -13.23 9.15
N THR A 783 86.69 -12.57 8.50
CA THR A 783 86.18 -12.98 7.18
C THR A 783 86.69 -12.10 6.03
N VAL A 784 87.26 -10.93 6.33
CA VAL A 784 87.69 -9.94 5.32
C VAL A 784 89.03 -10.27 4.66
N GLY A 785 89.75 -11.29 5.15
CA GLY A 785 91.00 -11.76 4.54
C GLY A 785 92.24 -10.95 4.91
N HIS A 786 92.28 -10.33 6.09
CA HIS A 786 93.48 -9.68 6.61
C HIS A 786 94.61 -10.69 6.92
N SER A 787 95.86 -10.23 6.94
CA SER A 787 96.99 -11.07 7.36
C SER A 787 96.87 -11.41 8.84
N ALA A 788 97.39 -12.56 9.27
CA ALA A 788 97.31 -13.01 10.66
C ALA A 788 97.87 -11.96 11.65
N CYS A 789 99.00 -11.34 11.32
CA CYS A 789 99.60 -10.26 12.09
C CYS A 789 98.68 -9.02 12.22
N HIS A 790 97.91 -8.68 11.19
CA HIS A 790 96.97 -7.56 11.23
C HIS A 790 95.70 -7.89 12.03
N VAL A 791 95.23 -9.14 11.98
CA VAL A 791 94.13 -9.62 12.83
C VAL A 791 94.55 -9.60 14.29
N GLU A 792 95.75 -10.08 14.64
CA GLU A 792 96.28 -10.04 16.02
C GLU A 792 96.35 -8.61 16.58
N LEU A 793 96.74 -7.63 15.76
CA LEU A 793 96.73 -6.21 16.15
C LEU A 793 95.29 -5.71 16.42
N LEU A 794 94.33 -6.05 15.56
CA LEU A 794 92.92 -5.66 15.74
C LEU A 794 92.28 -6.37 16.95
N GLU A 795 92.70 -7.59 17.26
CA GLU A 795 92.30 -8.32 18.47
C GLU A 795 92.88 -7.69 19.74
N GLN A 796 94.13 -7.21 19.72
CA GLN A 796 94.71 -6.43 20.81
C GLN A 796 93.93 -5.12 21.03
N MET A 797 93.38 -4.56 19.95
CA MET A 797 92.45 -3.44 20.00
C MET A 797 91.01 -3.87 20.33
N GLU A 798 90.75 -5.13 20.69
CA GLU A 798 89.43 -5.68 21.00
C GLU A 798 88.39 -5.48 19.89
N ALA A 799 88.78 -5.34 18.62
CA ALA A 799 87.87 -5.06 17.51
C ALA A 799 87.30 -6.34 16.89
N ARG A 800 86.01 -6.33 16.54
CA ARG A 800 85.36 -7.39 15.73
C ARG A 800 84.89 -6.86 14.37
N ALA A 801 84.52 -5.59 14.29
CA ALA A 801 84.21 -4.88 13.04
C ALA A 801 84.68 -3.42 13.17
N TYR A 802 84.97 -2.74 12.06
CA TYR A 802 85.41 -1.35 12.12
C TYR A 802 85.13 -0.55 10.85
N ALA A 803 85.02 0.78 11.00
CA ALA A 803 85.00 1.74 9.91
C ALA A 803 86.03 2.84 10.18
N ILE A 804 86.89 3.13 9.20
CA ILE A 804 87.98 4.11 9.33
C ILE A 804 87.91 5.09 8.17
N VAL A 805 88.00 6.37 8.51
CA VAL A 805 87.99 7.48 7.55
C VAL A 805 89.19 8.41 7.78
N PRO A 806 89.72 9.05 6.72
CA PRO A 806 90.81 10.00 6.84
C PRO A 806 90.36 11.34 7.42
N VAL A 807 91.27 12.00 8.12
CA VAL A 807 91.12 13.38 8.60
C VAL A 807 92.21 14.22 7.92
N PHE A 808 91.79 15.15 7.06
CA PHE A 808 92.69 16.06 6.35
C PHE A 808 92.71 17.43 7.00
N VAL A 809 93.90 17.99 7.21
CA VAL A 809 94.07 19.41 7.56
C VAL A 809 94.63 20.08 6.31
N GLN A 810 93.85 20.97 5.69
CA GLN A 810 94.10 21.50 4.34
C GLN A 810 94.12 20.38 3.27
N GLN A 811 95.31 20.02 2.77
CA GLN A 811 95.52 18.95 1.79
C GLN A 811 96.45 17.85 2.33
N GLU A 812 96.89 17.95 3.58
CA GLU A 812 97.75 16.95 4.22
C GLU A 812 96.92 16.00 5.08
N LEU A 813 97.18 14.69 4.93
CA LEU A 813 96.56 13.67 5.77
C LEU A 813 97.12 13.82 7.19
N TRP A 814 96.29 14.28 8.12
CA TRP A 814 96.69 14.55 9.49
C TRP A 814 96.52 13.33 10.41
N GLY A 815 95.46 12.55 10.17
CA GLY A 815 95.11 11.43 11.03
C GLY A 815 93.94 10.62 10.50
N LEU A 816 93.46 9.70 11.32
CA LEU A 816 92.32 8.81 11.02
C LEU A 816 91.28 8.92 12.14
N LEU A 817 90.01 8.94 11.75
CA LEU A 817 88.88 8.79 12.67
C LEU A 817 88.31 7.38 12.48
N ALA A 818 88.33 6.59 13.54
CA ALA A 818 87.98 5.17 13.48
C ALA A 818 86.86 4.85 14.46
N ALA A 819 85.86 4.09 13.99
CA ALA A 819 84.76 3.56 14.79
C ALA A 819 84.85 2.02 14.81
N TYR A 820 84.73 1.43 15.97
CA TYR A 820 84.85 -0.01 16.20
C TYR A 820 83.59 -0.57 16.86
N GLN A 821 83.21 -1.77 16.42
CA GLN A 821 82.34 -2.69 17.15
C GLN A 821 83.25 -3.76 17.76
N ASN A 822 83.19 -3.93 19.06
CA ASN A 822 84.12 -4.75 19.84
C ASN A 822 83.52 -6.12 20.21
N SER A 823 82.20 -6.19 20.41
CA SER A 823 81.51 -7.40 20.88
C SER A 823 81.17 -8.41 19.79
N ALA A 824 80.85 -7.96 18.57
CA ALA A 824 80.32 -8.80 17.49
C ALA A 824 80.62 -8.22 16.10
N PRO A 825 80.52 -9.05 15.04
CA PRO A 825 80.42 -8.56 13.67
C PRO A 825 79.28 -7.55 13.51
N ARG A 826 79.47 -6.57 12.64
CA ARG A 826 78.48 -5.52 12.36
C ARG A 826 78.49 -5.16 10.90
N GLU A 827 77.33 -5.13 10.25
CA GLU A 827 77.21 -4.53 8.92
C GLU A 827 77.23 -3.00 9.03
N TRP A 828 78.21 -2.36 8.42
CA TRP A 828 78.28 -0.91 8.29
C TRP A 828 77.49 -0.46 7.06
N GLU A 829 76.43 0.32 7.26
CA GLU A 829 75.69 0.91 6.14
C GLU A 829 76.52 2.02 5.45
N GLU A 830 76.39 2.20 4.14
CA GLU A 830 77.10 3.26 3.40
C GLU A 830 76.81 4.66 3.97
N THR A 831 75.59 4.88 4.47
CA THR A 831 75.16 6.12 5.13
C THR A 831 75.96 6.39 6.42
N GLU A 832 76.28 5.34 7.19
CA GLU A 832 77.07 5.43 8.43
C GLU A 832 78.54 5.76 8.12
N VAL A 833 79.12 5.14 7.09
CA VAL A 833 80.50 5.40 6.65
C VAL A 833 80.64 6.80 6.05
N SER A 834 79.66 7.23 5.23
CA SER A 834 79.62 8.58 4.66
C SER A 834 79.46 9.65 5.74
N ALA A 835 78.61 9.41 6.75
CA ALA A 835 78.46 10.31 7.89
C ALA A 835 79.76 10.40 8.71
N LEU A 836 80.44 9.27 8.95
CA LEU A 836 81.73 9.25 9.63
C LEU A 836 82.79 10.04 8.85
N ALA A 837 82.84 9.88 7.52
CA ALA A 837 83.75 10.62 6.64
C ALA A 837 83.47 12.13 6.65
N GLN A 838 82.19 12.51 6.64
CA GLN A 838 81.78 13.91 6.76
C GLN A 838 82.23 14.51 8.09
N VAL A 839 82.10 13.78 9.20
CA VAL A 839 82.65 14.21 10.50
C VAL A 839 84.19 14.31 10.46
N GLY A 840 84.88 13.36 9.83
CA GLY A 840 86.33 13.40 9.62
C GLY A 840 86.80 14.69 8.92
N ASN A 841 86.07 15.12 7.87
CA ASN A 841 86.33 16.39 7.19
C ASN A 841 86.10 17.61 8.11
N GLN A 842 85.04 17.59 8.93
CA GLN A 842 84.77 18.69 9.87
C GLN A 842 85.82 18.77 10.99
N VAL A 843 86.32 17.63 11.48
CA VAL A 843 87.43 17.58 12.44
C VAL A 843 88.70 18.18 11.82
N GLY A 844 88.98 17.86 10.57
CA GLY A 844 90.08 18.44 9.80
C GLY A 844 90.01 19.97 9.67
N ALA A 845 88.84 20.49 9.30
CA ALA A 845 88.59 21.94 9.24
C ALA A 845 88.74 22.61 10.62
N ALA A 846 88.29 21.95 11.69
CA ALA A 846 88.43 22.46 13.06
C ALA A 846 89.89 22.48 13.53
N LEU A 847 90.69 21.46 13.21
CA LEU A 847 92.13 21.42 13.47
C LEU A 847 92.89 22.52 12.70
N GLN A 848 92.49 22.79 11.45
CA GLN A 848 93.03 23.92 10.68
C GLN A 848 92.76 25.26 11.39
N LYS A 849 91.55 25.44 11.94
CA LYS A 849 91.19 26.63 12.72
C LYS A 849 92.04 26.76 13.99
N VAL A 850 92.35 25.66 14.70
CA VAL A 850 93.25 25.68 15.86
C VAL A 850 94.66 26.15 15.46
N ASN A 851 95.21 25.59 14.39
CA ASN A 851 96.54 25.97 13.88
C ASN A 851 96.59 27.44 13.42
N TYR A 852 95.53 27.91 12.77
CA TYR A 852 95.39 29.30 12.33
C TYR A 852 95.23 30.28 13.51
N LEU A 853 94.47 29.92 14.55
CA LEU A 853 94.32 30.74 15.76
C LEU A 853 95.61 30.80 16.59
N ALA A 854 96.41 29.73 16.61
CA ALA A 854 97.73 29.73 17.21
C ALA A 854 98.71 30.66 16.45
N GLN A 855 98.66 30.67 15.10
CA GLN A 855 99.38 31.63 14.27
C GLN A 855 98.93 33.08 14.49
N ILE A 856 97.62 33.33 14.56
CA ILE A 856 97.06 34.66 14.85
C ILE A 856 97.51 35.16 16.23
N ARG A 857 97.57 34.30 17.27
CA ARG A 857 98.04 34.70 18.61
C ARG A 857 99.47 35.25 18.60
N ILE A 858 100.38 34.59 17.87
CA ILE A 858 101.76 35.05 17.68
C ILE A 858 101.81 36.36 16.87
N GLN A 859 100.91 36.54 15.89
CA GLN A 859 100.78 37.77 15.10
C GLN A 859 100.10 38.94 15.86
N THR A 860 99.27 38.65 16.87
CA THR A 860 98.47 39.65 17.62
C THR A 860 99.34 40.49 18.57
N GLU A 861 100.40 39.92 19.14
CA GLU A 861 101.39 40.67 19.92
C GLU A 861 102.18 41.67 19.05
N GLN A 862 102.37 41.38 17.75
CA GLN A 862 102.95 42.32 16.79
C GLN A 862 101.94 43.39 16.33
N LEU A 863 100.64 43.10 16.35
CA LEU A 863 99.56 44.02 15.96
C LEU A 863 99.18 45.04 17.05
N GLN A 864 99.61 44.89 18.31
CA GLN A 864 99.40 45.93 19.34
C GLN A 864 100.13 47.25 19.02
N GLN A 865 101.21 47.23 18.21
CA GLN A 865 101.81 48.45 17.65
C GLN A 865 101.01 49.03 16.48
N LEU A 866 100.11 48.26 15.86
CA LEU A 866 99.22 48.70 14.79
C LEU A 866 97.84 49.16 15.29
N ALA A 867 97.56 49.10 16.61
CA ALA A 867 96.35 49.66 17.23
C ALA A 867 96.17 51.17 16.97
N GLN A 868 97.22 51.89 16.56
CA GLN A 868 97.08 53.27 16.06
C GLN A 868 96.36 53.36 14.70
N ARG A 869 96.31 52.26 13.91
CA ARG A 869 95.51 52.14 12.68
C ARG A 869 94.04 51.80 12.93
N GLU A 870 93.68 51.31 14.12
CA GLU A 870 92.31 50.89 14.45
C GLU A 870 91.31 52.06 14.43
N LYS A 871 91.79 53.31 14.58
CA LYS A 871 90.96 54.51 14.45
C LYS A 871 90.39 54.68 13.03
N VAL A 872 91.10 54.20 11.99
CA VAL A 872 90.67 54.29 10.58
C VAL A 872 89.73 53.14 10.19
N ALA A 873 89.92 51.93 10.76
CA ALA A 873 89.04 50.78 10.52
C ALA A 873 87.62 50.95 11.11
N LYS A 874 87.51 51.72 12.21
CA LYS A 874 86.22 52.02 12.85
C LYS A 874 85.30 52.88 11.96
N GLU A 875 85.87 53.75 11.12
CA GLU A 875 85.12 54.55 10.14
C GLU A 875 84.64 53.70 8.94
N GLN A 876 85.43 52.70 8.51
CA GLN A 876 85.04 51.76 7.44
C GLN A 876 83.94 50.77 7.86
N LEU A 877 83.96 50.28 9.11
CA LEU A 877 82.91 49.38 9.62
C LEU A 877 81.54 50.10 9.68
N GLN A 878 81.51 51.39 10.04
CA GLN A 878 80.29 52.20 9.99
C GLN A 878 79.78 52.38 8.55
N GLN A 879 80.68 52.58 7.58
CA GLN A 879 80.31 52.77 6.18
C GLN A 879 79.73 51.48 5.53
N ARG A 880 80.26 50.30 5.89
CA ARG A 880 79.77 49.00 5.41
C ARG A 880 78.48 48.54 6.07
N ALA A 881 78.31 48.79 7.38
CA ALA A 881 77.02 48.57 8.06
C ALA A 881 75.91 49.44 7.44
N MET A 882 76.24 50.67 7.02
CA MET A 882 75.32 51.55 6.28
C MET A 882 74.99 50.99 4.88
N GLN A 883 75.94 50.38 4.17
CA GLN A 883 75.67 49.73 2.87
C GLN A 883 74.75 48.50 3.00
N LEU A 884 74.91 47.68 4.03
CA LEU A 884 73.98 46.57 4.30
C LEU A 884 72.57 47.11 4.63
N LEU A 885 72.47 48.15 5.46
CA LEU A 885 71.19 48.81 5.74
C LEU A 885 70.53 49.39 4.48
N VAL A 886 71.31 49.97 3.57
CA VAL A 886 70.83 50.44 2.27
C VAL A 886 70.38 49.28 1.38
N ALA A 887 71.08 48.15 1.38
CA ALA A 887 70.73 46.96 0.61
C ALA A 887 69.51 46.19 1.15
N VAL A 888 69.24 46.30 2.46
CA VAL A 888 68.06 45.70 3.12
C VAL A 888 66.79 46.52 2.91
N ARG A 889 66.92 47.85 2.79
CA ARG A 889 65.79 48.78 2.72
C ARG A 889 64.78 48.50 1.58
N PRO A 890 65.17 48.11 0.36
CA PRO A 890 64.22 47.74 -0.68
C PRO A 890 63.35 46.54 -0.30
N ALA A 891 63.90 45.55 0.42
CA ALA A 891 63.13 44.37 0.81
C ALA A 891 62.12 44.66 1.94
N LEU A 892 62.43 45.63 2.81
CA LEU A 892 61.47 46.16 3.79
C LEU A 892 60.26 46.84 3.10
N ASN A 893 60.45 47.32 1.87
CA ASN A 893 59.39 47.88 1.03
C ASN A 893 58.72 46.83 0.12
N GLY A 894 59.04 45.54 0.29
CA GLY A 894 58.43 44.43 -0.45
C GLY A 894 59.26 43.88 -1.61
N ASP A 895 60.44 44.43 -1.92
CA ASP A 895 61.26 43.87 -3.01
C ASP A 895 62.04 42.61 -2.55
N LEU A 896 61.56 41.42 -2.89
CA LEU A 896 62.20 40.15 -2.51
C LEU A 896 63.20 39.64 -3.56
N THR A 897 63.43 40.38 -4.65
CA THR A 897 64.45 40.01 -5.66
C THR A 897 65.81 40.63 -5.36
N VAL A 898 65.87 41.69 -4.54
CA VAL A 898 67.15 42.27 -4.12
C VAL A 898 68.00 41.28 -3.34
N ARG A 899 69.31 41.42 -3.48
CA ARG A 899 70.29 40.64 -2.74
C ARG A 899 71.29 41.57 -2.10
N ALA A 900 71.58 41.32 -0.82
CA ALA A 900 72.66 42.01 -0.14
C ALA A 900 74.00 41.49 -0.72
N PRO A 901 74.94 42.38 -1.09
CA PRO A 901 76.24 41.97 -1.61
C PRO A 901 77.01 41.21 -0.53
N ILE A 902 77.50 40.02 -0.90
CA ILE A 902 78.22 39.14 0.02
C ILE A 902 79.71 39.55 -0.02
N THR A 903 80.23 39.93 1.14
CA THR A 903 81.63 40.32 1.38
C THR A 903 82.32 39.29 2.27
N ASP A 904 83.64 39.13 2.18
CA ASP A 904 84.40 38.15 2.98
C ASP A 904 84.62 38.58 4.46
N ASP A 905 83.68 39.35 5.04
CA ASP A 905 83.73 39.86 6.41
C ASP A 905 82.48 39.46 7.24
N GLU A 906 82.46 39.84 8.52
CA GLU A 906 81.38 39.50 9.47
C GLU A 906 80.01 40.02 9.02
N VAL A 907 79.98 41.09 8.21
CA VAL A 907 78.76 41.66 7.60
C VAL A 907 78.26 40.77 6.44
N GLY A 908 79.16 40.10 5.70
CA GLY A 908 78.80 39.19 4.61
C GLY A 908 78.12 37.88 5.06
N THR A 909 78.44 37.37 6.25
CA THR A 909 77.71 36.21 6.82
C THR A 909 76.26 36.57 7.17
N ILE A 910 76.04 37.82 7.62
CA ILE A 910 74.68 38.35 7.84
C ILE A 910 73.96 38.56 6.51
N ALA A 911 74.65 39.06 5.48
CA ALA A 911 74.10 39.21 4.14
C ALA A 911 73.67 37.86 3.53
N ASP A 912 74.41 36.78 3.75
CA ASP A 912 74.07 35.43 3.25
C ASP A 912 72.85 34.82 3.98
N ALA A 913 72.79 34.91 5.31
CA ALA A 913 71.61 34.50 6.08
C ALA A 913 70.37 35.30 5.67
N TYR A 914 70.53 36.61 5.46
CA TYR A 914 69.49 37.50 4.98
C TYR A 914 68.99 37.11 3.59
N ASN A 915 69.89 36.84 2.64
CA ASN A 915 69.54 36.37 1.29
C ASN A 915 68.76 35.05 1.31
N ASN A 916 69.13 34.10 2.17
CA ASN A 916 68.40 32.84 2.37
C ASN A 916 66.99 33.04 2.95
N THR A 917 66.83 33.98 3.90
CA THR A 917 65.50 34.33 4.42
C THR A 917 64.63 35.00 3.35
N LEU A 918 65.19 35.91 2.54
CA LEU A 918 64.48 36.51 1.40
C LEU A 918 64.05 35.45 0.37
N GLN A 919 64.88 34.44 0.11
CA GLN A 919 64.52 33.35 -0.80
C GLN A 919 63.38 32.48 -0.26
N SER A 920 63.34 32.23 1.05
CA SER A 920 62.25 31.49 1.68
C SER A 920 60.95 32.29 1.70
N LEU A 921 61.02 33.59 2.02
CA LEU A 921 59.88 34.51 1.94
C LEU A 921 59.35 34.61 0.51
N ARG A 922 60.23 34.73 -0.50
CA ARG A 922 59.86 34.71 -1.93
C ARG A 922 59.10 33.44 -2.29
N ARG A 923 59.53 32.26 -1.82
CA ARG A 923 58.84 30.99 -2.05
C ARG A 923 57.43 30.97 -1.43
N ILE A 924 57.29 31.45 -0.19
CA ILE A 924 55.99 31.52 0.51
C ILE A 924 55.04 32.47 -0.22
N VAL A 925 55.53 33.66 -0.61
CA VAL A 925 54.73 34.64 -1.36
C VAL A 925 54.26 34.06 -2.72
N MET A 926 55.13 33.36 -3.46
CA MET A 926 54.75 32.70 -4.72
C MET A 926 53.72 31.59 -4.51
N GLN A 927 53.86 30.78 -3.45
CA GLN A 927 52.87 29.76 -3.09
C GLN A 927 51.53 30.40 -2.70
N LEU A 928 51.56 31.50 -1.95
CA LEU A 928 50.36 32.26 -1.56
C LEU A 928 49.66 32.86 -2.79
N GLN A 929 50.40 33.45 -3.73
CA GLN A 929 49.87 33.96 -5.00
C GLN A 929 49.21 32.86 -5.83
N THR A 930 49.84 31.68 -5.90
CA THR A 930 49.31 30.52 -6.63
C THR A 930 48.03 29.99 -5.96
N ALA A 931 48.05 29.81 -4.64
CA ALA A 931 46.91 29.32 -3.87
C ALA A 931 45.72 30.29 -3.94
N SER A 932 45.98 31.60 -3.80
CA SER A 932 44.95 32.64 -3.96
C SER A 932 44.37 32.63 -5.38
N THR A 933 45.19 32.50 -6.42
CA THR A 933 44.67 32.41 -7.80
C THR A 933 43.76 31.19 -7.97
N GLN A 934 44.13 30.05 -7.40
CA GLN A 934 43.33 28.82 -7.44
C GLN A 934 42.00 28.97 -6.67
N VAL A 935 42.01 29.60 -5.50
CA VAL A 935 40.79 29.88 -4.71
C VAL A 935 39.88 30.84 -5.47
N SER A 936 40.41 31.94 -6.02
CA SER A 936 39.65 32.88 -6.85
C SER A 936 38.96 32.19 -8.02
N GLN A 937 39.68 31.35 -8.78
CA GLN A 937 39.11 30.62 -9.92
C GLN A 937 38.04 29.62 -9.48
N THR A 938 38.26 28.91 -8.36
CA THR A 938 37.32 27.92 -7.84
C THR A 938 36.04 28.60 -7.33
N SER A 939 36.16 29.71 -6.62
CA SER A 939 35.02 30.52 -6.17
C SER A 939 34.19 31.03 -7.35
N GLN A 940 34.83 31.53 -8.41
CA GLN A 940 34.12 32.06 -9.57
C GLN A 940 33.42 30.97 -10.41
N ASN A 941 34.04 29.79 -10.53
CA ASN A 941 33.40 28.62 -11.13
C ASN A 941 32.20 28.16 -10.29
N SER A 942 32.32 28.19 -8.96
CA SER A 942 31.27 27.77 -8.03
C SER A 942 30.10 28.76 -8.00
N GLU A 943 30.37 30.07 -8.05
CA GLU A 943 29.35 31.13 -8.19
C GLU A 943 28.55 30.95 -9.49
N SER A 944 29.23 30.66 -10.60
CA SER A 944 28.57 30.37 -11.89
C SER A 944 27.70 29.11 -11.82
N ALA A 945 28.17 28.05 -11.15
CA ALA A 945 27.40 26.82 -10.95
C ALA A 945 26.17 27.05 -10.04
N MET A 946 26.28 27.85 -8.98
CA MET A 946 25.16 28.20 -8.10
C MET A 946 24.11 29.07 -8.80
N SER A 947 24.54 29.99 -9.67
CA SER A 947 23.63 30.77 -10.52
C SER A 947 22.84 29.86 -11.47
N ALA A 948 23.51 28.90 -12.12
CA ALA A 948 22.85 27.92 -12.97
C ALA A 948 21.86 27.04 -12.17
N LEU A 949 22.22 26.63 -10.95
CA LEU A 949 21.35 25.84 -10.08
C LEU A 949 20.09 26.63 -9.66
N THR A 950 20.24 27.92 -9.34
CA THR A 950 19.12 28.82 -9.05
C THR A 950 18.14 28.92 -10.23
N ILE A 951 18.66 29.11 -11.45
CA ILE A 951 17.84 29.16 -12.67
C ILE A 951 17.10 27.82 -12.89
N GLN A 952 17.77 26.69 -12.68
CA GLN A 952 17.17 25.37 -12.84
C GLN A 952 16.07 25.11 -11.81
N ALA A 953 16.27 25.51 -10.55
CA ALA A 953 15.26 25.43 -9.50
C ALA A 953 14.01 26.27 -9.82
N GLN A 954 14.20 27.48 -10.37
CA GLN A 954 13.09 28.34 -10.83
C GLN A 954 12.34 27.75 -12.03
N GLN A 955 13.05 27.11 -12.96
CA GLN A 955 12.43 26.38 -14.08
C GLN A 955 11.62 25.19 -13.56
N GLN A 956 12.12 24.46 -12.57
CA GLN A 956 11.37 23.39 -11.89
C GLN A 956 10.09 23.92 -11.23
N LEU A 957 10.15 25.03 -10.49
CA LEU A 957 8.97 25.66 -9.88
C LEU A 957 7.91 26.02 -10.94
N THR A 958 8.33 26.57 -12.08
CA THR A 958 7.43 26.90 -13.19
C THR A 958 6.80 25.64 -13.79
N ALA A 959 7.55 24.55 -13.93
CA ALA A 959 7.03 23.27 -14.41
C ALA A 959 6.03 22.64 -13.44
N LEU A 960 6.30 22.73 -12.13
CA LEU A 960 5.39 22.22 -11.08
C LEU A 960 4.07 23.01 -11.03
N GLN A 961 4.10 24.32 -11.26
CA GLN A 961 2.88 25.13 -11.39
C GLN A 961 2.02 24.69 -12.58
N ARG A 962 2.64 24.35 -13.73
CA ARG A 962 1.90 23.79 -14.87
C ARG A 962 1.31 22.43 -14.53
N ALA A 963 2.09 21.54 -13.89
CA ALA A 963 1.61 20.24 -13.45
C ALA A 963 0.42 20.36 -12.49
N MET A 964 0.46 21.29 -11.52
CA MET A 964 -0.68 21.57 -10.64
C MET A 964 -1.93 22.00 -11.41
N THR A 965 -1.76 22.84 -12.44
CA THR A 965 -2.87 23.30 -13.28
C THR A 965 -3.49 22.13 -14.05
N GLU A 966 -2.68 21.23 -14.59
CA GLU A 966 -3.14 20.02 -15.30
C GLU A 966 -3.83 19.03 -14.35
N ILE A 967 -3.30 18.84 -13.14
CA ILE A 967 -3.94 18.00 -12.11
C ILE A 967 -5.29 18.58 -11.70
N GLN A 968 -5.40 19.90 -11.54
CA GLN A 968 -6.67 20.55 -11.24
C GLN A 968 -7.68 20.36 -12.37
N ALA A 969 -7.24 20.48 -13.63
CA ALA A 969 -8.09 20.20 -14.79
C ALA A 969 -8.56 18.73 -14.81
N MET A 970 -7.72 17.79 -14.40
CA MET A 970 -8.08 16.37 -14.25
C MET A 970 -9.13 16.16 -13.13
N VAL A 971 -8.96 16.81 -11.97
CA VAL A 971 -9.97 16.77 -10.90
C VAL A 971 -11.31 17.31 -11.39
N ASP A 972 -11.32 18.48 -12.04
CA ASP A 972 -12.52 19.05 -12.62
C ASP A 972 -13.17 18.09 -13.64
N ALA A 973 -12.38 17.47 -14.52
CA ALA A 973 -12.88 16.47 -15.48
C ALA A 973 -13.50 15.24 -14.79
N THR A 974 -12.89 14.71 -13.72
CA THR A 974 -13.45 13.58 -12.97
C THR A 974 -14.79 13.91 -12.30
N THR A 975 -15.00 15.16 -11.86
CA THR A 975 -16.30 15.57 -11.33
C THR A 975 -17.39 15.61 -12.40
N VAL A 976 -17.04 15.99 -13.64
CA VAL A 976 -17.97 15.96 -14.78
C VAL A 976 -18.32 14.52 -15.13
N VAL A 977 -17.34 13.62 -15.23
CA VAL A 977 -17.58 12.19 -15.50
C VAL A 977 -18.46 11.56 -14.43
N ALA A 978 -18.27 11.91 -13.15
CA ALA A 978 -19.14 11.43 -12.07
C ALA A 978 -20.59 11.95 -12.18
N ALA A 979 -20.77 13.21 -12.60
CA ALA A 979 -22.10 13.77 -12.85
C ALA A 979 -22.79 13.09 -14.04
N ASP A 980 -22.06 12.85 -15.13
CA ASP A 980 -22.57 12.15 -16.31
C ASP A 980 -22.96 10.70 -15.96
N ALA A 981 -22.13 10.00 -15.18
CA ALA A 981 -22.42 8.66 -14.68
C ALA A 981 -23.71 8.62 -13.84
N ALA A 982 -23.90 9.60 -12.94
CA ALA A 982 -25.13 9.71 -12.16
C ALA A 982 -26.37 10.02 -13.03
N GLN A 983 -26.21 10.75 -14.13
CA GLN A 983 -27.29 11.00 -15.07
C GLN A 983 -27.65 9.74 -15.88
N VAL A 984 -26.65 8.95 -16.30
CA VAL A 984 -26.86 7.66 -16.97
C VAL A 984 -27.59 6.68 -16.05
N GLU A 985 -27.23 6.63 -14.76
CA GLU A 985 -27.93 5.79 -13.77
C GLU A 985 -29.43 6.14 -13.69
N LYS A 986 -29.77 7.42 -13.59
CA LYS A 986 -31.17 7.88 -13.58
C LYS A 986 -31.90 7.51 -14.87
N ALA A 987 -31.24 7.62 -16.03
CA ALA A 987 -31.82 7.23 -17.31
C ALA A 987 -32.06 5.71 -17.38
N ALA A 988 -31.13 4.90 -16.88
CA ALA A 988 -31.26 3.44 -16.79
C ALA A 988 -32.44 3.05 -15.87
N GLN A 989 -32.56 3.67 -14.70
CA GLN A 989 -33.68 3.44 -13.76
C GLN A 989 -35.04 3.79 -14.38
N ARG A 990 -35.12 4.94 -15.07
CA ARG A 990 -36.34 5.35 -15.78
C ARG A 990 -36.71 4.37 -16.91
N THR A 991 -35.70 3.88 -17.63
CA THR A 991 -35.90 2.88 -18.69
C THR A 991 -36.41 1.58 -18.10
N HIS A 992 -35.82 1.11 -16.99
CA HIS A 992 -36.27 -0.08 -16.27
C HIS A 992 -37.73 0.03 -15.80
N GLN A 993 -38.13 1.19 -15.26
CA GLN A 993 -39.53 1.44 -14.88
C GLN A 993 -40.48 1.44 -16.08
N THR A 994 -40.06 2.05 -17.20
CA THR A 994 -40.85 2.10 -18.44
C THR A 994 -41.06 0.70 -19.01
N VAL A 995 -40.02 -0.13 -19.00
CA VAL A 995 -40.12 -1.53 -19.46
C VAL A 995 -41.02 -2.36 -18.53
N ARG A 996 -40.95 -2.16 -17.21
CA ARG A 996 -41.86 -2.78 -16.24
C ARG A 996 -43.33 -2.44 -16.52
N GLN A 997 -43.62 -1.18 -16.86
CA GLN A 997 -44.96 -0.76 -17.27
C GLN A 997 -45.36 -1.38 -18.61
N GLY A 998 -44.42 -1.49 -19.55
CA GLY A 998 -44.61 -2.19 -20.83
C GLY A 998 -44.96 -3.67 -20.65
N ASP A 999 -44.24 -4.39 -19.77
CA ASP A 999 -44.50 -5.80 -19.45
C ASP A 999 -45.90 -5.99 -18.84
N ALA A 1000 -46.30 -5.10 -17.91
CA ALA A 1000 -47.66 -5.11 -17.35
C ALA A 1000 -48.75 -4.81 -18.38
N ALA A 1001 -48.48 -3.93 -19.36
CA ALA A 1001 -49.40 -3.70 -20.48
C ALA A 1001 -49.48 -4.91 -21.42
N MET A 1002 -48.37 -5.61 -21.65
CA MET A 1002 -48.35 -6.84 -22.44
C MET A 1002 -49.13 -7.97 -21.75
N ASN A 1003 -49.00 -8.15 -20.44
CA ASN A 1003 -49.79 -9.15 -19.69
C ASN A 1003 -51.30 -8.91 -19.83
N ARG A 1004 -51.75 -7.66 -19.70
CA ARG A 1004 -53.16 -7.28 -19.95
C ARG A 1004 -53.60 -7.57 -21.39
N THR A 1005 -52.69 -7.42 -22.35
CA THR A 1005 -52.96 -7.73 -23.77
C THR A 1005 -53.13 -9.24 -23.98
N VAL A 1006 -52.32 -10.08 -23.32
CA VAL A 1006 -52.48 -11.55 -23.34
C VAL A 1006 -53.83 -11.95 -22.74
N GLU A 1007 -54.20 -11.39 -21.58
CA GLU A 1007 -55.50 -11.64 -20.96
C GLU A 1007 -56.66 -11.26 -21.90
N GLY A 1008 -56.57 -10.10 -22.56
CA GLY A 1008 -57.57 -9.67 -23.55
C GLY A 1008 -57.67 -10.61 -24.76
N ILE A 1009 -56.55 -11.13 -25.26
CA ILE A 1009 -56.54 -12.10 -26.37
C ILE A 1009 -57.17 -13.44 -25.93
N LEU A 1010 -56.91 -13.89 -24.70
CA LEU A 1010 -57.52 -15.11 -24.15
C LEU A 1010 -59.05 -14.96 -24.01
N ALA A 1011 -59.52 -13.84 -23.48
CA ALA A 1011 -60.95 -13.53 -23.39
C ALA A 1011 -61.62 -13.42 -24.77
N LEU A 1012 -60.92 -12.83 -25.75
CA LEU A 1012 -61.39 -12.77 -27.13
C LEU A 1012 -61.50 -14.17 -27.75
N ARG A 1013 -60.53 -15.05 -27.50
CA ARG A 1013 -60.56 -16.45 -27.97
C ARG A 1013 -61.76 -17.20 -27.40
N GLU A 1014 -62.07 -17.00 -26.11
CA GLU A 1014 -63.26 -17.57 -25.47
C GLU A 1014 -64.56 -17.06 -26.10
N THR A 1015 -64.68 -15.74 -26.26
CA THR A 1015 -65.85 -15.10 -26.89
C THR A 1015 -66.09 -15.59 -28.33
N VAL A 1016 -65.01 -15.74 -29.12
CA VAL A 1016 -65.09 -16.27 -30.49
C VAL A 1016 -65.52 -17.75 -30.49
N ALA A 1017 -65.03 -18.55 -29.54
CA ALA A 1017 -65.42 -19.95 -29.40
C ALA A 1017 -66.91 -20.10 -29.03
N GLU A 1018 -67.41 -19.31 -28.08
CA GLU A 1018 -68.83 -19.29 -27.69
C GLU A 1018 -69.72 -18.86 -28.86
N THR A 1019 -69.33 -17.79 -29.58
CA THR A 1019 -70.08 -17.30 -30.75
C THR A 1019 -70.12 -18.35 -31.86
N SER A 1020 -69.01 -19.06 -32.10
CA SER A 1020 -68.95 -20.17 -33.06
C SER A 1020 -69.95 -21.28 -32.70
N GLN A 1021 -70.08 -21.64 -31.42
CA GLN A 1021 -71.08 -22.63 -30.96
C GLN A 1021 -72.53 -22.16 -31.18
N LEU A 1022 -72.83 -20.88 -30.93
CA LEU A 1022 -74.16 -20.31 -31.17
C LEU A 1022 -74.52 -20.33 -32.66
N ILE A 1023 -73.56 -19.97 -33.53
CA ILE A 1023 -73.74 -20.02 -34.99
C ILE A 1023 -73.95 -21.46 -35.49
N GLN A 1024 -73.22 -22.44 -34.94
CA GLN A 1024 -73.46 -23.84 -35.27
C GLN A 1024 -74.88 -24.31 -34.87
N ARG A 1025 -75.36 -23.91 -33.69
CA ARG A 1025 -76.75 -24.22 -33.26
C ARG A 1025 -77.79 -23.54 -34.14
N LEU A 1026 -77.54 -22.29 -34.55
CA LEU A 1026 -78.41 -21.57 -35.47
C LEU A 1026 -78.44 -22.24 -36.85
N SER A 1027 -77.27 -22.64 -37.38
CA SER A 1027 -77.16 -23.38 -38.63
C SER A 1027 -77.95 -24.70 -38.59
N ALA A 1028 -77.80 -25.48 -37.51
CA ALA A 1028 -78.55 -26.72 -37.30
C ALA A 1028 -80.07 -26.48 -37.18
N SER A 1029 -80.48 -25.39 -36.54
CA SER A 1029 -81.90 -25.01 -36.40
C SER A 1029 -82.50 -24.58 -37.75
N SER A 1030 -81.78 -23.76 -38.52
CA SER A 1030 -82.16 -23.35 -39.87
C SER A 1030 -82.27 -24.55 -40.82
N GLN A 1031 -81.41 -25.57 -40.66
CA GLN A 1031 -81.52 -26.81 -41.43
C GLN A 1031 -82.79 -27.61 -41.08
N LYS A 1032 -83.18 -27.64 -39.79
CA LYS A 1032 -84.45 -28.26 -39.36
C LYS A 1032 -85.66 -27.51 -39.91
N ILE A 1033 -85.63 -26.17 -39.89
CA ILE A 1033 -86.69 -25.32 -40.47
C ILE A 1033 -86.80 -25.58 -41.97
N SER A 1034 -85.69 -25.63 -42.71
CA SER A 1034 -85.69 -25.96 -44.14
C SER A 1034 -86.43 -27.26 -44.42
N LYS A 1035 -86.12 -28.34 -43.67
CA LYS A 1035 -86.81 -29.64 -43.81
C LYS A 1035 -88.31 -29.56 -43.52
N ALA A 1036 -88.71 -28.76 -42.53
CA ALA A 1036 -90.13 -28.56 -42.20
C ALA A 1036 -90.86 -27.77 -43.30
N VAL A 1037 -90.22 -26.72 -43.84
CA VAL A 1037 -90.75 -25.92 -44.94
C VAL A 1037 -90.91 -26.77 -46.20
N ASP A 1038 -89.93 -27.63 -46.53
CA ASP A 1038 -90.03 -28.59 -47.64
C ASP A 1038 -91.21 -29.57 -47.45
N ALA A 1039 -91.42 -30.06 -46.22
CA ALA A 1039 -92.54 -30.94 -45.91
C ALA A 1039 -93.91 -30.23 -46.06
N ILE A 1040 -94.02 -28.98 -45.61
CA ILE A 1040 -95.23 -28.16 -45.79
C ILE A 1040 -95.45 -27.86 -47.29
N GLY A 1041 -94.39 -27.60 -48.06
CA GLY A 1041 -94.47 -27.49 -49.52
C GLY A 1041 -95.03 -28.75 -50.18
N ASN A 1042 -94.62 -29.93 -49.71
CA ASN A 1042 -95.16 -31.21 -50.19
C ASN A 1042 -96.64 -31.40 -49.77
N PHE A 1043 -97.01 -31.07 -48.54
CA PHE A 1043 -98.40 -31.14 -48.07
C PHE A 1043 -99.33 -30.17 -48.79
N THR A 1044 -98.88 -28.95 -49.06
CA THR A 1044 -99.67 -27.96 -49.82
C THR A 1044 -99.89 -28.42 -51.25
N THR A 1045 -98.87 -29.02 -51.89
CA THR A 1045 -99.00 -29.65 -53.22
C THR A 1045 -100.00 -30.81 -53.21
N GLN A 1046 -99.93 -31.70 -52.21
CA GLN A 1046 -100.90 -32.78 -52.04
C GLN A 1046 -102.32 -32.26 -51.78
N THR A 1047 -102.45 -31.24 -50.93
CA THR A 1047 -103.74 -30.62 -50.59
C THR A 1047 -104.34 -29.94 -51.82
N GLN A 1048 -103.52 -29.30 -52.66
CA GLN A 1048 -103.94 -28.71 -53.92
C GLN A 1048 -104.47 -29.77 -54.91
N LEU A 1049 -103.82 -30.95 -54.97
CA LEU A 1049 -104.28 -32.10 -55.77
C LEU A 1049 -105.58 -32.70 -55.23
N LEU A 1050 -105.70 -32.89 -53.91
CA LEU A 1050 -106.92 -33.40 -53.28
C LEU A 1050 -108.10 -32.43 -53.45
N ALA A 1051 -107.86 -31.14 -53.27
CA ALA A 1051 -108.85 -30.09 -53.48
C ALA A 1051 -109.28 -30.00 -54.96
N LEU A 1052 -108.34 -30.19 -55.90
CA LEU A 1052 -108.67 -30.30 -57.33
C LEU A 1052 -109.54 -31.51 -57.63
N ASN A 1053 -109.18 -32.70 -57.10
CA ASN A 1053 -109.97 -33.91 -57.27
C ASN A 1053 -111.38 -33.77 -56.66
N ALA A 1054 -111.48 -33.16 -55.48
CA ALA A 1054 -112.74 -32.87 -54.82
C ALA A 1054 -113.60 -31.85 -55.59
N ALA A 1055 -112.99 -30.80 -56.16
CA ALA A 1055 -113.70 -29.83 -57.00
C ALA A 1055 -114.23 -30.46 -58.30
N ILE A 1056 -113.45 -31.35 -58.94
CA ILE A 1056 -113.86 -32.10 -60.13
C ILE A 1056 -115.06 -33.01 -59.80
N GLU A 1057 -114.98 -33.79 -58.72
CA GLU A 1057 -116.06 -34.72 -58.34
C GLU A 1057 -117.32 -33.98 -57.85
N ALA A 1058 -117.16 -32.83 -57.19
CA ALA A 1058 -118.25 -31.94 -56.83
C ALA A 1058 -118.94 -31.32 -58.06
N THR A 1059 -118.19 -30.99 -59.11
CA THR A 1059 -118.74 -30.52 -60.40
C THR A 1059 -119.50 -31.65 -61.12
N ARG A 1060 -119.00 -32.89 -61.00
CA ARG A 1060 -119.62 -34.09 -61.57
C ARG A 1060 -120.95 -34.48 -60.90
N ALA A 1061 -121.14 -34.12 -59.63
CA ALA A 1061 -122.39 -34.33 -58.88
C ALA A 1061 -123.52 -33.32 -59.22
N GLY A 1062 -123.30 -32.36 -60.14
CA GLY A 1062 -124.32 -31.42 -60.61
C GLY A 1062 -124.82 -30.44 -59.54
N GLU A 1063 -126.13 -30.15 -59.51
CA GLU A 1063 -126.74 -29.19 -58.58
C GLU A 1063 -126.48 -29.53 -57.09
N TYR A 1064 -126.35 -30.81 -56.74
CA TYR A 1064 -126.13 -31.27 -55.36
C TYR A 1064 -124.68 -31.07 -54.86
N GLY A 1065 -123.69 -30.89 -55.76
CA GLY A 1065 -122.27 -30.72 -55.42
C GLY A 1065 -121.79 -29.27 -55.38
N ARG A 1066 -122.64 -28.31 -55.72
CA ARG A 1066 -122.25 -26.90 -55.95
C ARG A 1066 -121.64 -26.21 -54.72
N GLY A 1067 -122.16 -26.49 -53.52
CA GLY A 1067 -121.59 -25.97 -52.26
C GLY A 1067 -120.22 -26.55 -51.93
N PHE A 1068 -120.00 -27.84 -52.24
CA PHE A 1068 -118.73 -28.53 -52.04
C PHE A 1068 -117.65 -28.06 -53.03
N ALA A 1069 -118.02 -27.76 -54.27
CA ALA A 1069 -117.11 -27.24 -55.29
C ALA A 1069 -116.50 -25.88 -54.86
N VAL A 1070 -117.30 -24.98 -54.27
CA VAL A 1070 -116.83 -23.68 -53.76
C VAL A 1070 -115.83 -23.87 -52.62
N VAL A 1071 -116.13 -24.76 -51.66
CA VAL A 1071 -115.21 -25.05 -50.54
C VAL A 1071 -113.90 -25.69 -51.06
N ALA A 1072 -113.98 -26.58 -52.05
CA ALA A 1072 -112.80 -27.21 -52.64
C ALA A 1072 -111.92 -26.21 -53.40
N ASP A 1073 -112.49 -25.26 -54.16
CA ASP A 1073 -111.72 -24.20 -54.80
C ASP A 1073 -111.10 -23.23 -53.78
N GLU A 1074 -111.78 -22.94 -52.67
CA GLU A 1074 -111.23 -22.12 -51.57
C GLU A 1074 -110.04 -22.83 -50.90
N VAL A 1075 -110.16 -24.12 -50.58
CA VAL A 1075 -109.05 -24.94 -50.05
C VAL A 1075 -107.89 -25.01 -51.05
N ARG A 1076 -108.18 -25.11 -52.35
CA ARG A 1076 -107.16 -25.08 -53.41
C ARG A 1076 -106.43 -23.74 -53.48
N SER A 1077 -107.16 -22.62 -53.33
CA SER A 1077 -106.60 -21.27 -53.25
C SER A 1077 -105.71 -21.10 -52.03
N LEU A 1078 -106.17 -21.52 -50.84
CA LEU A 1078 -105.38 -21.51 -49.59
C LEU A 1078 -104.11 -22.38 -49.70
N ALA A 1079 -104.21 -23.55 -50.32
CA ALA A 1079 -103.06 -24.43 -50.56
C ALA A 1079 -102.04 -23.76 -51.50
N ARG A 1080 -102.50 -23.07 -52.55
CA ARG A 1080 -101.63 -22.30 -53.45
C ARG A 1080 -100.94 -21.14 -52.73
N GLN A 1081 -101.69 -20.35 -51.94
CA GLN A 1081 -101.13 -19.28 -51.12
C GLN A 1081 -100.10 -19.81 -50.11
N SER A 1082 -100.40 -20.94 -49.47
CA SER A 1082 -99.49 -21.61 -48.55
C SER A 1082 -98.22 -22.10 -49.24
N ALA A 1083 -98.31 -22.66 -50.46
CA ALA A 1083 -97.17 -23.08 -51.25
C ALA A 1083 -96.25 -21.90 -51.63
N THR A 1084 -96.83 -20.77 -52.03
CA THR A 1084 -96.10 -19.52 -52.27
C THR A 1084 -95.40 -19.03 -50.99
N ALA A 1085 -96.10 -18.99 -49.86
CA ALA A 1085 -95.52 -18.58 -48.58
C ALA A 1085 -94.37 -19.51 -48.13
N THR A 1086 -94.50 -20.83 -48.28
CA THR A 1086 -93.38 -21.76 -48.01
C THR A 1086 -92.19 -21.56 -48.92
N THR A 1087 -92.41 -21.18 -50.19
CA THR A 1087 -91.31 -20.89 -51.12
C THR A 1087 -90.56 -19.63 -50.69
N GLU A 1088 -91.26 -18.59 -50.24
CA GLU A 1088 -90.64 -17.38 -49.68
C GLU A 1088 -89.88 -17.65 -48.38
N ILE A 1089 -90.46 -18.44 -47.46
CA ILE A 1089 -89.78 -18.86 -46.23
C ILE A 1089 -88.53 -19.70 -46.57
N GLY A 1090 -88.60 -20.56 -47.58
CA GLY A 1090 -87.47 -21.35 -48.05
C GLY A 1090 -86.29 -20.49 -48.51
N LYS A 1091 -86.57 -19.40 -49.26
CA LYS A 1091 -85.54 -18.42 -49.64
C LYS A 1091 -84.91 -17.72 -48.44
N LEU A 1092 -85.72 -17.26 -47.48
CA LEU A 1092 -85.21 -16.63 -46.26
C LEU A 1092 -84.33 -17.58 -45.44
N VAL A 1093 -84.71 -18.86 -45.34
CA VAL A 1093 -83.91 -19.88 -44.66
C VAL A 1093 -82.58 -20.13 -45.39
N GLN A 1094 -82.58 -20.15 -46.72
CA GLN A 1094 -81.34 -20.26 -47.51
C GLN A 1094 -80.41 -19.05 -47.30
N GLU A 1095 -80.96 -17.83 -47.27
CA GLU A 1095 -80.19 -16.61 -46.96
C GLU A 1095 -79.58 -16.66 -45.54
N ILE A 1096 -80.34 -17.13 -44.54
CA ILE A 1096 -79.82 -17.34 -43.19
C ILE A 1096 -78.70 -18.39 -43.18
N GLN A 1097 -78.87 -19.52 -43.88
CA GLN A 1097 -77.83 -20.56 -43.97
C GLN A 1097 -76.55 -20.02 -44.61
N ALA A 1098 -76.65 -19.31 -45.73
CA ALA A 1098 -75.51 -18.66 -46.39
C ALA A 1098 -74.81 -17.65 -45.46
N SER A 1099 -75.58 -16.82 -44.75
CA SER A 1099 -75.06 -15.84 -43.80
C SER A 1099 -74.35 -16.52 -42.61
N THR A 1100 -74.92 -17.60 -42.06
CA THR A 1100 -74.28 -18.36 -40.98
C THR A 1100 -72.97 -19.03 -41.40
N ALA A 1101 -72.88 -19.50 -42.65
CA ALA A 1101 -71.63 -20.06 -43.20
C ALA A 1101 -70.54 -18.98 -43.32
N GLN A 1102 -70.89 -17.78 -43.79
CA GLN A 1102 -69.96 -16.65 -43.84
C GLN A 1102 -69.46 -16.24 -42.46
N VAL A 1103 -70.36 -16.14 -41.46
CA VAL A 1103 -69.97 -15.82 -40.08
C VAL A 1103 -69.10 -16.93 -39.48
N SER A 1104 -69.39 -18.21 -39.75
CA SER A 1104 -68.54 -19.33 -39.31
C SER A 1104 -67.12 -19.23 -39.84
N GLN A 1105 -66.95 -18.89 -41.13
CA GLN A 1105 -65.64 -18.69 -41.75
C GLN A 1105 -64.89 -17.48 -41.15
N ALA A 1106 -65.62 -16.40 -40.87
CA ALA A 1106 -65.06 -15.23 -40.20
C ALA A 1106 -64.58 -15.56 -38.78
N MET A 1107 -65.32 -16.39 -38.02
CA MET A 1107 -64.92 -16.84 -36.68
C MET A 1107 -63.67 -17.73 -36.71
N GLU A 1108 -63.56 -18.64 -37.69
CA GLU A 1108 -62.36 -19.48 -37.86
C GLU A 1108 -61.11 -18.64 -38.17
N THR A 1109 -61.27 -17.61 -39.01
CA THR A 1109 -60.22 -16.61 -39.28
C THR A 1109 -59.87 -15.81 -38.01
N GLY A 1110 -60.86 -15.43 -37.20
CA GLY A 1110 -60.67 -14.73 -35.93
C GLY A 1110 -59.87 -15.54 -34.91
N VAL A 1111 -60.07 -16.87 -34.84
CA VAL A 1111 -59.25 -17.76 -33.99
C VAL A 1111 -57.79 -17.77 -34.44
N GLN A 1112 -57.53 -17.86 -35.76
CA GLN A 1112 -56.17 -17.83 -36.30
C GLN A 1112 -55.48 -16.48 -36.03
N GLN A 1113 -56.21 -15.36 -36.17
CA GLN A 1113 -55.68 -14.04 -35.84
C GLN A 1113 -55.36 -13.88 -34.35
N ALA A 1114 -56.17 -14.46 -33.45
CA ALA A 1114 -55.90 -14.45 -32.02
C ALA A 1114 -54.62 -15.23 -31.66
N ILE A 1115 -54.38 -16.39 -32.30
CA ILE A 1115 -53.15 -17.17 -32.13
C ILE A 1115 -51.93 -16.38 -32.63
N ALA A 1116 -52.01 -15.79 -33.82
CA ALA A 1116 -50.92 -14.98 -34.38
C ALA A 1116 -50.59 -13.76 -33.48
N SER A 1117 -51.62 -13.11 -32.93
CA SER A 1117 -51.47 -11.98 -32.00
C SER A 1117 -50.82 -12.41 -30.69
N SER A 1118 -51.13 -13.61 -30.19
CA SER A 1118 -50.48 -14.16 -28.98
C SER A 1118 -48.98 -14.40 -29.18
N HIS A 1119 -48.56 -14.86 -30.37
CA HIS A 1119 -47.14 -15.00 -30.70
C HIS A 1119 -46.42 -13.65 -30.75
N LEU A 1120 -47.00 -12.64 -31.41
CA LEU A 1120 -46.43 -11.28 -31.47
C LEU A 1120 -46.23 -10.65 -30.09
N VAL A 1121 -47.18 -10.85 -29.17
CA VAL A 1121 -47.06 -10.37 -27.78
C VAL A 1121 -45.95 -11.12 -27.03
N SER A 1122 -45.80 -12.43 -27.25
CA SER A 1122 -44.70 -13.22 -26.69
C SER A 1122 -43.33 -12.72 -27.16
N ASP A 1123 -43.17 -12.46 -28.47
CA ASP A 1123 -41.91 -11.96 -29.06
C ASP A 1123 -41.59 -10.54 -28.55
N THR A 1124 -42.61 -9.69 -28.42
CA THR A 1124 -42.47 -8.35 -27.84
C THR A 1124 -42.00 -8.41 -26.39
N ARG A 1125 -42.54 -9.35 -25.59
CA ARG A 1125 -42.14 -9.56 -24.20
C ARG A 1125 -40.69 -10.06 -24.09
N GLN A 1126 -40.26 -10.93 -25.00
CA GLN A 1126 -38.86 -11.37 -25.07
C GLN A 1126 -37.93 -10.17 -25.37
N SER A 1127 -38.30 -9.29 -26.29
CA SER A 1127 -37.55 -8.07 -26.59
C SER A 1127 -37.47 -7.12 -25.38
N LEU A 1128 -38.58 -6.94 -24.65
CA LEU A 1128 -38.59 -6.15 -23.41
C LEU A 1128 -37.66 -6.75 -22.33
N THR A 1129 -37.60 -8.08 -22.23
CA THR A 1129 -36.70 -8.77 -21.30
C THR A 1129 -35.23 -8.50 -21.63
N ALA A 1130 -34.86 -8.53 -22.92
CA ALA A 1130 -33.50 -8.18 -23.35
C ALA A 1130 -33.12 -6.71 -23.01
N ILE A 1131 -34.08 -5.78 -23.03
CA ILE A 1131 -33.84 -4.38 -22.61
C ILE A 1131 -33.59 -4.29 -21.09
N VAL A 1132 -34.28 -5.10 -20.28
CA VAL A 1132 -34.02 -5.20 -18.83
C VAL A 1132 -32.60 -5.69 -18.55
N GLU A 1133 -32.15 -6.70 -19.29
CA GLU A 1133 -30.77 -7.21 -19.17
C GLU A 1133 -29.73 -6.15 -19.57
N ALA A 1134 -29.93 -5.48 -20.70
CA ALA A 1134 -29.03 -4.42 -21.16
C ALA A 1134 -28.98 -3.22 -20.18
N THR A 1135 -30.12 -2.84 -19.59
CA THR A 1135 -30.15 -1.76 -18.58
C THR A 1135 -29.49 -2.15 -17.27
N ALA A 1136 -29.54 -3.43 -16.88
CA ALA A 1136 -28.79 -3.93 -15.73
C ALA A 1136 -27.26 -3.90 -15.97
N GLU A 1137 -26.81 -4.23 -17.19
CA GLU A 1137 -25.41 -4.13 -17.59
C GLU A 1137 -24.91 -2.67 -17.56
N ILE A 1138 -25.73 -1.72 -18.05
CA ILE A 1138 -25.44 -0.28 -17.95
C ILE A 1138 -25.26 0.14 -16.49
N GLY A 1139 -26.12 -0.32 -15.57
CA GLY A 1139 -25.99 -0.03 -14.14
C GLY A 1139 -24.67 -0.54 -13.54
N GLN A 1140 -24.22 -1.74 -13.94
CA GLN A 1140 -22.91 -2.26 -13.52
C GLN A 1140 -21.74 -1.42 -14.05
N LEU A 1141 -21.79 -1.02 -15.32
CA LEU A 1141 -20.76 -0.15 -15.93
C LEU A 1141 -20.69 1.21 -15.24
N VAL A 1142 -21.84 1.81 -14.92
CA VAL A 1142 -21.93 3.09 -14.20
C VAL A 1142 -21.36 2.97 -12.79
N ALA A 1143 -21.64 1.87 -12.08
CA ALA A 1143 -21.03 1.61 -10.77
C ALA A 1143 -19.49 1.52 -10.88
N GLY A 1144 -18.97 0.87 -11.92
CA GLY A 1144 -17.54 0.83 -12.21
C GLY A 1144 -16.93 2.20 -12.50
N ILE A 1145 -17.63 3.04 -13.28
CA ILE A 1145 -17.20 4.42 -13.58
C ILE A 1145 -17.14 5.28 -12.30
N ASN A 1146 -18.12 5.14 -11.41
CA ASN A 1146 -18.14 5.85 -10.11
C ASN A 1146 -16.95 5.44 -9.22
N GLN A 1147 -16.64 4.14 -9.18
CA GLN A 1147 -15.48 3.65 -8.42
C GLN A 1147 -14.15 4.13 -9.03
N ALA A 1148 -14.04 4.15 -10.35
CA ALA A 1148 -12.86 4.65 -11.05
C ALA A 1148 -12.66 6.17 -10.82
N THR A 1149 -13.71 6.98 -10.93
CA THR A 1149 -13.64 8.44 -10.66
C THR A 1149 -13.29 8.75 -9.21
N GLN A 1150 -13.81 7.97 -8.25
CA GLN A 1150 -13.44 8.12 -6.84
C GLN A 1150 -11.94 7.81 -6.62
N THR A 1151 -11.45 6.71 -7.21
CA THR A 1151 -10.03 6.34 -7.14
C THR A 1151 -9.14 7.41 -7.79
N GLN A 1152 -9.53 7.92 -8.96
CA GLN A 1152 -8.78 8.95 -9.68
C GLN A 1152 -8.74 10.27 -8.91
N THR A 1153 -9.81 10.62 -8.18
CA THR A 1153 -9.84 11.79 -7.29
C THR A 1153 -8.81 11.65 -6.17
N GLN A 1154 -8.77 10.49 -5.51
CA GLN A 1154 -7.83 10.22 -4.42
C GLN A 1154 -6.36 10.20 -4.90
N GLN A 1155 -6.11 9.62 -6.09
CA GLN A 1155 -4.80 9.65 -6.71
C GLN A 1155 -4.38 11.08 -7.06
N SER A 1156 -5.29 11.90 -7.60
CA SER A 1156 -5.01 13.31 -7.92
C SER A 1156 -4.64 14.14 -6.68
N GLN A 1157 -5.27 13.86 -5.53
CA GLN A 1157 -4.90 14.48 -4.25
C GLN A 1157 -3.49 14.09 -3.81
N SER A 1158 -3.14 12.81 -3.94
CA SER A 1158 -1.81 12.30 -3.61
C SER A 1158 -0.71 12.91 -4.51
N VAL A 1159 -0.98 13.03 -5.82
CA VAL A 1159 -0.06 13.69 -6.75
C VAL A 1159 0.07 15.19 -6.43
N THR A 1160 -1.02 15.86 -6.06
CA THR A 1160 -1.00 17.26 -5.63
C THR A 1160 -0.07 17.47 -4.43
N GLN A 1161 -0.14 16.57 -3.44
CA GLN A 1161 0.73 16.62 -2.27
C GLN A 1161 2.20 16.41 -2.65
N ALA A 1162 2.51 15.41 -3.47
CA ALA A 1162 3.88 15.16 -3.94
C ALA A 1162 4.45 16.35 -4.72
N VAL A 1163 3.65 16.98 -5.60
CA VAL A 1163 4.06 18.18 -6.36
C VAL A 1163 4.34 19.35 -5.41
N SER A 1164 3.55 19.50 -4.34
CA SER A 1164 3.80 20.53 -3.31
C SER A 1164 5.09 20.28 -2.53
N GLU A 1165 5.41 19.02 -2.20
CA GLU A 1165 6.67 18.67 -1.52
C GLU A 1165 7.88 18.96 -2.40
N VAL A 1166 7.82 18.60 -3.69
CA VAL A 1166 8.89 18.90 -4.65
C VAL A 1166 9.04 20.42 -4.85
N ALA A 1167 7.94 21.18 -4.86
CA ALA A 1167 8.00 22.64 -4.94
C ALA A 1167 8.71 23.25 -3.73
N ASN A 1168 8.46 22.75 -2.52
CA ASN A 1168 9.17 23.19 -1.32
C ASN A 1168 10.68 22.89 -1.40
N ILE A 1169 11.06 21.72 -1.92
CA ILE A 1169 12.47 21.35 -2.13
C ILE A 1169 13.13 22.27 -3.16
N ALA A 1170 12.45 22.57 -4.27
CA ALA A 1170 12.97 23.46 -5.31
C ALA A 1170 13.16 24.90 -4.78
N THR A 1171 12.20 25.41 -4.00
CA THR A 1171 12.34 26.71 -3.31
C THR A 1171 13.55 26.71 -2.37
N LYS A 1172 13.68 25.69 -1.51
CA LYS A 1172 14.84 25.58 -0.61
C LYS A 1172 16.16 25.47 -1.36
N THR A 1173 16.18 24.73 -2.47
CA THR A 1173 17.38 24.60 -3.33
C THR A 1173 17.77 25.96 -3.95
N SER A 1174 16.79 26.75 -4.37
CA SER A 1174 17.01 28.13 -4.83
C SER A 1174 17.61 29.00 -3.72
N ASP A 1175 17.03 28.95 -2.52
CA ASP A 1175 17.52 29.74 -1.37
C ASP A 1175 18.95 29.33 -0.97
N ASP A 1176 19.21 28.03 -0.83
CA ASP A 1176 20.52 27.49 -0.49
C ASP A 1176 21.58 27.84 -1.57
N ALA A 1177 21.21 27.77 -2.85
CA ALA A 1177 22.08 28.17 -3.95
C ALA A 1177 22.41 29.66 -3.92
N THR A 1178 21.44 30.53 -3.61
CA THR A 1178 21.71 31.97 -3.46
C THR A 1178 22.63 32.26 -2.27
N LEU A 1179 22.44 31.57 -1.14
CA LEU A 1179 23.28 31.73 0.04
C LEU A 1179 24.72 31.27 -0.21
N LEU A 1180 24.90 30.14 -0.89
CA LEU A 1180 26.23 29.65 -1.30
C LEU A 1180 26.89 30.59 -2.32
N SER A 1181 26.12 31.19 -3.23
CA SER A 1181 26.63 32.20 -4.16
C SER A 1181 27.24 33.40 -3.42
N ILE A 1182 26.59 33.88 -2.35
CA ILE A 1182 27.13 34.95 -1.51
C ILE A 1182 28.43 34.52 -0.81
N ALA A 1183 28.47 33.31 -0.26
CA ALA A 1183 29.68 32.79 0.39
C ALA A 1183 30.87 32.66 -0.57
N PHE A 1184 30.63 32.18 -1.80
CA PHE A 1184 31.69 32.13 -2.82
C PHE A 1184 32.14 33.54 -3.26
N HIS A 1185 31.22 34.49 -3.31
CA HIS A 1185 31.54 35.89 -3.59
C HIS A 1185 32.45 36.50 -2.49
N GLU A 1186 32.17 36.25 -1.21
CA GLU A 1186 33.02 36.67 -0.11
C GLU A 1186 34.41 36.02 -0.18
N LEU A 1187 34.48 34.72 -0.49
CA LEU A 1187 35.76 34.02 -0.70
C LEU A 1187 36.55 34.61 -1.87
N LEU A 1188 35.87 35.02 -2.95
CA LEU A 1188 36.49 35.67 -4.10
C LEU A 1188 37.11 37.01 -3.69
N ILE A 1189 36.38 37.85 -2.97
CA ILE A 1189 36.89 39.13 -2.44
C ILE A 1189 38.10 38.89 -1.54
N MET A 1190 38.00 37.97 -0.59
CA MET A 1190 39.08 37.67 0.36
C MET A 1190 40.33 37.13 -0.36
N SER A 1191 40.13 36.34 -1.41
CA SER A 1191 41.20 35.86 -2.29
C SER A 1191 41.87 37.01 -3.05
N GLN A 1192 41.09 37.93 -3.62
CA GLN A 1192 41.59 39.11 -4.32
C GLN A 1192 42.36 40.05 -3.38
N GLU A 1193 41.93 40.22 -2.13
CA GLU A 1193 42.66 40.99 -1.12
C GLU A 1193 43.99 40.33 -0.73
N LEU A 1194 44.01 39.00 -0.58
CA LEU A 1194 45.25 38.23 -0.38
C LEU A 1194 46.18 38.38 -1.58
N GLN A 1195 45.66 38.33 -2.80
CA GLN A 1195 46.43 38.51 -4.03
C GLN A 1195 47.00 39.94 -4.12
N ALA A 1196 46.20 40.96 -3.80
CA ALA A 1196 46.62 42.36 -3.76
C ALA A 1196 47.64 42.63 -2.65
N SER A 1197 47.56 41.94 -1.52
CA SER A 1197 48.57 42.03 -0.46
C SER A 1197 49.86 41.32 -0.83
N ALA A 1198 49.76 40.15 -1.48
CA ALA A 1198 50.91 39.40 -1.95
C ALA A 1198 51.59 40.04 -3.17
N SER A 1199 50.87 40.80 -4.00
CA SER A 1199 51.42 41.50 -5.18
C SER A 1199 52.22 42.76 -4.82
N LYS A 1200 52.07 43.29 -3.60
CA LYS A 1200 52.96 44.33 -3.06
C LYS A 1200 54.40 43.84 -2.93
N PHE A 1201 54.61 42.52 -2.90
CA PHE A 1201 55.94 41.93 -2.87
C PHE A 1201 56.45 41.66 -4.29
N LYS A 1202 57.60 42.23 -4.65
CA LYS A 1202 58.26 41.97 -5.93
C LYS A 1202 58.98 40.61 -5.84
N VAL A 1203 58.54 39.65 -6.65
CA VAL A 1203 59.05 38.26 -6.65
C VAL A 1203 59.58 37.81 -8.02
N SER A 1204 59.53 38.67 -9.03
CA SER A 1204 60.10 38.48 -10.37
C SER A 1204 60.86 39.76 -10.76
N ASP A 1205 61.92 39.63 -11.55
CA ASP A 1205 62.85 40.73 -11.86
C ASP A 1205 62.22 41.90 -12.63
#